data_AF-A0A368YB92-F1
#
_entry.id   AF-A0A368YB92-F1
#
_cell.length_a   1.000
_cell.length_b   1.000
_cell.length_c   1.000
_cell.angle_alpha   90.00
_cell.angle_beta   90.00
_cell.angle_gamma   90.00
#
_symmetry.space_group_name_H-M   'P 1'
#
loop_
_entity.id
_entity.type
_entity.pdbx_description
1 polymer ?
#
loop_
_entity_poly.entity_id
_entity_poly.type
_entity_poly.pdbx_seq_one_letter_code
_entity_poly.pdbx_strand_id
1 'polypeptide(L)'
;MRIGLSYGHVASNIGDLCINQGVISLINEIYPNTEIEVVLRNPNQVYLNESKRTFNENSNVTFHIFETPKGIEESVALLEYYLNHPEVFLIDMGLKDCDVILNNSGEFIFSYNDDPRLDLLWRILPAYAANKTGKKFITLPSTLGPFEDHIGSTLIKEFFASNFGYAVRDANSLDHITELTNEDPTALLLDPAFFITHRPIPKEKTNYERLALIMRLDNFGLRVGGSNSSKNYREMKENHFKDNLSYKFSYEISKKFSKESSNPIIDIYIQTRYDRDLALQLKEDLDEEGLENIINIIEPNSIEDYLTHLSKADFVISSRFHGCILSLLAGVTPMAVYFKSHGHKMPGLYKMLHLDNICFELTNESIESIPSNFWNIYNDKQSSYKVAKKNIEQYRQLTVDWLENLLSKEDFYSKDKLTMPTINKYFRTLIDHDLFNQIDKAHKNTKELQKLVKLQDKTFNKRLTELESINSDQHNSLINLENKYLELFKALKELEENNELLEKKVIKQNREINFQYEKLTHLNEHYSNSNNIKKALSKNLNYFFKKQTKNTSSIFLEIPFKATKSELNLILKCNREKECNASNDNIYIDLPKNEHLYFTSKNDFDFNKPETKQPIDIQNNQIYQLRGALYFENIKVSLWIIEYNSKERLSENKYRLKSGKFHFDFQSHNEANHISLSLRVEGKGSIERTSTKWEIIGLS
;
A
#
# COMPACT_ATOMS: atom_id res chain seq x y z
N MET A 1 27.93 4.42 30.91
CA MET A 1 26.81 5.32 30.56
C MET A 1 25.80 4.50 29.79
N ARG A 2 24.51 4.66 30.10
CA ARG A 2 23.41 4.03 29.37
C ARG A 2 22.63 5.11 28.63
N ILE A 3 22.58 5.00 27.32
CA ILE A 3 21.97 5.99 26.42
C ILE A 3 20.69 5.40 25.82
N GLY A 4 19.59 6.13 25.97
CA GLY A 4 18.35 5.83 25.24
C GLY A 4 18.36 6.53 23.89
N LEU A 5 18.04 5.85 22.80
CA LEU A 5 17.83 6.44 21.48
C LEU A 5 16.36 6.30 21.10
N SER A 6 15.63 7.42 21.08
CA SER A 6 14.21 7.41 20.70
C SER A 6 14.05 7.40 19.18
N TYR A 7 13.30 6.42 18.69
CA TYR A 7 12.84 6.29 17.31
C TYR A 7 13.95 6.12 16.28
N GLY A 8 14.66 4.99 16.39
CA GLY A 8 15.52 4.47 15.33
C GLY A 8 14.78 4.33 14.00
N HIS A 9 15.47 4.57 12.88
CA HIS A 9 14.82 4.50 11.56
C HIS A 9 14.60 3.06 11.13
N VAL A 10 13.36 2.74 10.75
CA VAL A 10 12.98 1.46 10.14
C VAL A 10 12.41 1.75 8.76
N ALA A 11 13.29 1.82 7.76
CA ALA A 11 12.93 2.30 6.44
C ALA A 11 13.41 1.35 5.34
N SER A 12 12.71 1.39 4.21
CA SER A 12 13.15 0.75 2.97
C SER A 12 14.31 1.51 2.30
N ASN A 13 14.53 2.76 2.69
CA ASN A 13 15.50 3.65 2.09
C ASN A 13 16.81 3.61 2.90
N ILE A 14 17.90 3.21 2.25
CA ILE A 14 19.24 3.13 2.87
C ILE A 14 19.66 4.45 3.50
N GLY A 15 19.23 5.59 2.96
CA GLY A 15 19.57 6.90 3.51
C GLY A 15 19.18 7.07 4.99
N ASP A 16 18.00 6.60 5.39
CA ASP A 16 17.58 6.72 6.79
C ASP A 16 18.32 5.70 7.68
N LEU A 17 18.69 4.55 7.12
CA LEU A 17 19.50 3.55 7.81
C LEU A 17 20.94 4.03 8.08
N CYS A 18 21.49 4.89 7.22
CA CYS A 18 22.79 5.52 7.42
C CYS A 18 22.83 6.41 8.66
N ILE A 19 21.71 7.08 8.98
CA ILE A 19 21.63 7.86 10.22
C ILE A 19 21.82 6.95 11.43
N ASN A 20 21.19 5.78 11.46
CA ASN A 20 21.33 4.85 12.58
C ASN A 20 22.80 4.46 12.82
N GLN A 21 23.50 4.03 11.77
CA GLN A 21 24.92 3.65 11.87
C GLN A 21 25.80 4.84 12.24
N GLY A 22 25.52 6.01 11.66
CA GLY A 22 26.20 7.25 11.96
C GLY A 22 26.06 7.69 13.42
N VAL A 23 24.85 7.60 13.99
CA VAL A 23 24.61 7.91 15.41
C VAL A 23 25.37 6.97 16.32
N ILE A 24 25.38 5.67 16.03
CA ILE A 24 26.17 4.70 16.82
C ILE A 24 27.67 4.99 16.71
N SER A 25 28.15 5.33 15.51
CA SER A 25 29.56 5.68 15.29
C SER A 25 29.95 6.94 16.08
N LEU A 26 29.11 7.98 16.05
CA LEU A 26 29.29 9.21 16.84
C LEU A 26 29.32 8.93 18.34
N ILE A 27 28.38 8.12 18.86
CA ILE A 27 28.35 7.76 20.29
C ILE A 27 29.60 6.96 20.67
N ASN A 28 30.00 5.98 19.85
CA ASN A 28 31.17 5.16 20.11
C ASN A 28 32.49 5.94 20.01
N GLU A 29 32.55 7.00 19.19
CA GLU A 29 33.70 7.90 19.10
C GLU A 29 33.92 8.65 20.43
N ILE A 30 32.84 8.98 21.16
CA ILE A 30 32.89 9.67 22.46
C ILE A 30 33.00 8.66 23.63
N TYR A 31 32.14 7.64 23.64
CA TYR A 31 32.02 6.65 24.71
C TYR A 31 31.91 5.21 24.14
N PRO A 32 33.05 4.54 23.86
CA PRO A 32 33.09 3.22 23.19
C PRO A 32 32.35 2.08 23.91
N ASN A 33 32.17 2.17 25.23
CA ASN A 33 31.57 1.13 26.07
C ASN A 33 30.14 1.47 26.51
N THR A 34 29.42 2.24 25.69
CA THR A 34 28.05 2.67 26.01
C THR A 34 27.05 1.53 25.79
N GLU A 35 26.13 1.37 26.73
CA GLU A 35 24.94 0.55 26.55
C GLU A 35 23.85 1.40 25.91
N ILE A 36 23.26 0.93 24.81
CA ILE A 36 22.32 1.73 24.01
C ILE A 36 20.96 1.03 23.93
N GLU A 37 19.93 1.71 24.41
CA GLU A 37 18.54 1.27 24.34
C GLU A 37 17.86 1.95 23.14
N VAL A 38 17.57 1.21 22.08
CA VAL A 38 16.98 1.76 20.85
C VAL A 38 15.49 1.46 20.79
N VAL A 39 14.67 2.50 20.72
CA VAL A 39 13.23 2.37 20.48
C VAL A 39 12.95 2.43 18.98
N LEU A 40 12.32 1.40 18.42
CA LEU A 40 11.86 1.35 17.03
C LEU A 40 10.34 1.50 17.00
N ARG A 41 9.85 2.62 16.44
CA ARG A 41 8.41 2.91 16.39
C ARG A 41 7.78 2.38 15.10
N ASN A 42 6.71 1.62 15.23
CA ASN A 42 5.94 1.03 14.13
C ASN A 42 6.83 0.38 13.05
N PRO A 43 7.79 -0.49 13.44
CA PRO A 43 8.71 -1.09 12.49
C PRO A 43 7.94 -1.84 11.40
N ASN A 44 8.29 -1.59 10.14
CA ASN A 44 7.89 -2.51 9.09
C ASN A 44 8.71 -3.80 9.24
N GLN A 45 8.03 -4.93 9.42
CA GLN A 45 8.67 -6.23 9.64
C GLN A 45 9.64 -6.63 8.51
N VAL A 46 9.39 -6.18 7.27
CA VAL A 46 10.27 -6.43 6.12
C VAL A 46 11.65 -5.78 6.30
N TYR A 47 11.69 -4.59 6.91
CA TYR A 47 12.91 -3.80 7.06
C TYR A 47 13.51 -3.85 8.47
N LEU A 48 12.84 -4.52 9.41
CA LEU A 48 13.24 -4.54 10.82
C LEU A 48 14.64 -5.14 11.01
N ASN A 49 14.95 -6.25 10.34
CA ASN A 49 16.25 -6.90 10.49
C ASN A 49 17.39 -6.04 9.92
N GLU A 50 17.14 -5.40 8.78
CA GLU A 50 18.13 -4.52 8.15
C GLU A 50 18.35 -3.26 8.98
N SER A 51 17.27 -2.67 9.52
CA SER A 51 17.36 -1.57 10.49
C SER A 51 18.16 -1.95 11.73
N LYS A 52 17.93 -3.12 12.33
CA LYS A 52 18.70 -3.59 13.49
C LYS A 52 20.18 -3.78 13.18
N ARG A 53 20.50 -4.28 11.98
CA ARG A 53 21.90 -4.46 11.54
C ARG A 53 22.68 -3.16 11.52
N THR A 54 22.06 -2.05 11.14
CA THR A 54 22.77 -0.77 11.07
C THR A 54 23.11 -0.17 12.44
N PHE A 55 22.59 -0.73 13.53
CA PHE A 55 23.02 -0.35 14.89
C PHE A 55 24.12 -1.27 15.48
N ASN A 56 24.38 -2.43 14.87
CA ASN A 56 25.04 -3.56 15.54
C ASN A 56 26.53 -3.72 15.22
N GLU A 57 27.21 -2.68 14.75
CA GLU A 57 28.60 -2.88 14.29
C GLU A 57 29.59 -3.20 15.40
N ASN A 58 29.41 -2.74 16.65
CA ASN A 58 30.28 -3.09 17.79
C ASN A 58 29.68 -2.73 19.18
N SER A 59 28.38 -2.45 19.27
CA SER A 59 27.75 -1.83 20.45
C SER A 59 26.86 -2.78 21.24
N ASN A 60 26.78 -2.57 22.55
CA ASN A 60 25.81 -3.20 23.44
C ASN A 60 24.43 -2.58 23.20
N VAL A 61 23.76 -2.97 22.11
CA VAL A 61 22.45 -2.43 21.71
C VAL A 61 21.33 -3.38 22.11
N THR A 62 20.35 -2.83 22.82
CA THR A 62 19.08 -3.49 23.14
C THR A 62 17.95 -2.79 22.39
N PHE A 63 17.02 -3.55 21.81
CA PHE A 63 15.93 -3.00 20.99
C PHE A 63 14.57 -3.13 21.69
N HIS A 64 13.81 -2.03 21.67
CA HIS A 64 12.43 -1.96 22.12
C HIS A 64 11.52 -1.66 20.93
N ILE A 65 10.46 -2.44 20.77
CA ILE A 65 9.48 -2.22 19.70
C ILE A 65 8.29 -1.48 20.26
N PHE A 66 7.96 -0.34 19.66
CA PHE A 66 6.80 0.46 20.04
C PHE A 66 5.78 0.50 18.91
N GLU A 67 4.66 -0.17 19.10
CA GLU A 67 3.53 -0.18 18.16
C GLU A 67 2.48 0.83 18.62
N THR A 68 2.34 1.94 17.90
CA THR A 68 1.23 2.86 18.07
C THR A 68 -0.02 2.29 17.38
N PRO A 69 -1.22 2.55 17.91
CA PRO A 69 -2.45 2.19 17.22
C PRO A 69 -2.52 2.78 15.80
N LYS A 70 -3.29 2.14 14.92
CA LYS A 70 -3.50 2.63 13.54
C LYS A 70 -4.68 3.58 13.42
N GLY A 71 -5.67 3.46 14.31
CA GLY A 71 -6.81 4.37 14.37
C GLY A 71 -6.47 5.64 15.15
N ILE A 72 -7.09 6.75 14.75
CA ILE A 72 -6.83 8.05 15.34
C ILE A 72 -7.30 8.09 16.80
N GLU A 73 -8.48 7.55 17.10
CA GLU A 73 -9.08 7.52 18.44
C GLU A 73 -8.23 6.71 19.43
N GLU A 74 -7.80 5.50 19.05
CA GLU A 74 -6.96 4.68 19.92
C GLU A 74 -5.57 5.28 20.10
N SER A 75 -5.02 5.90 19.04
CA SER A 75 -3.73 6.59 19.13
C SER A 75 -3.80 7.79 20.06
N VAL A 76 -4.90 8.55 19.97
CA VAL A 76 -5.25 9.67 20.85
C VAL A 76 -5.33 9.19 22.29
N ALA A 77 -6.10 8.14 22.57
CA ALA A 77 -6.25 7.59 23.91
C ALA A 77 -4.92 7.11 24.52
N LEU A 78 -4.08 6.43 23.71
CA LEU A 78 -2.76 5.98 24.18
C LEU A 78 -1.83 7.17 24.44
N LEU A 79 -1.86 8.19 23.59
CA LEU A 79 -1.06 9.39 23.80
C LEU A 79 -1.50 10.12 25.09
N GLU A 80 -2.80 10.30 25.31
CA GLU A 80 -3.33 10.89 26.54
C GLU A 80 -2.89 10.10 27.78
N TYR A 81 -2.90 8.77 27.71
CA TYR A 81 -2.41 7.92 28.78
C TYR A 81 -0.93 8.21 29.10
N TYR A 82 -0.06 8.22 28.10
CA TYR A 82 1.38 8.48 28.30
C TYR A 82 1.70 9.93 28.69
N LEU A 83 0.90 10.90 28.27
CA LEU A 83 1.04 12.29 28.69
C LEU A 83 0.68 12.48 30.18
N ASN A 84 -0.28 11.69 30.69
CA ASN A 84 -0.65 11.68 32.10
C ASN A 84 0.26 10.78 32.96
N HIS A 85 0.92 9.80 32.34
CA HIS A 85 1.82 8.83 32.98
C HIS A 85 3.19 8.75 32.27
N PRO A 86 3.97 9.86 32.25
CA PRO A 86 5.22 9.93 31.49
C PRO A 86 6.26 8.89 31.94
N GLU A 87 6.28 8.52 33.21
CA GLU A 87 7.14 7.47 33.75
C GLU A 87 6.82 6.09 33.17
N VAL A 88 5.54 5.82 32.90
CA VAL A 88 5.10 4.55 32.30
C VAL A 88 5.58 4.46 30.86
N PHE A 89 5.51 5.56 30.10
CA PHE A 89 6.09 5.59 28.75
C PHE A 89 7.58 5.22 28.77
N LEU A 90 8.37 5.80 29.68
CA LEU A 90 9.80 5.45 29.75
C LEU A 90 10.05 4.00 30.19
N ILE A 91 9.19 3.42 31.03
CA ILE A 91 9.28 2.00 31.41
C ILE A 91 8.99 1.11 30.21
N ASP A 92 7.86 1.33 29.54
CA ASP A 92 7.41 0.53 28.41
C ASP A 92 8.44 0.56 27.26
N MET A 93 9.14 1.67 27.11
CA MET A 93 10.16 1.88 26.07
C MET A 93 11.57 1.45 26.49
N GLY A 94 11.76 0.94 27.71
CA GLY A 94 13.09 0.56 28.22
C GLY A 94 14.04 1.75 28.48
N LEU A 95 13.51 2.97 28.54
CA LEU A 95 14.28 4.21 28.68
C LEU A 95 14.40 4.70 30.13
N LYS A 96 13.66 4.10 31.08
CA LYS A 96 13.64 4.54 32.49
C LYS A 96 15.00 4.50 33.15
N ASP A 97 15.86 3.56 32.80
CA ASP A 97 17.17 3.39 33.45
C ASP A 97 18.31 4.05 32.66
N CYS A 98 17.99 4.78 31.59
CA CYS A 98 18.99 5.52 30.82
C CYS A 98 19.42 6.81 31.56
N ASP A 99 20.69 7.16 31.44
CA ASP A 99 21.28 8.40 31.97
C ASP A 99 20.85 9.62 31.15
N VAL A 100 20.70 9.42 29.84
CA VAL A 100 20.30 10.42 28.84
C VAL A 100 19.44 9.75 27.78
N ILE A 101 18.52 10.52 27.21
CA ILE A 101 17.72 10.11 26.05
C ILE A 101 18.07 11.05 24.88
N LEU A 102 18.40 10.46 23.74
CA LEU A 102 18.69 11.14 22.49
C LEU A 102 17.50 10.99 21.55
N ASN A 103 17.03 12.09 20.98
CA ASN A 103 16.20 12.06 19.78
C ASN A 103 17.08 11.73 18.59
N ASN A 104 16.71 10.68 17.84
CA ASN A 104 17.44 10.33 16.64
C ASN A 104 17.39 11.47 15.61
N SER A 105 18.44 11.62 14.80
CA SER A 105 18.48 12.60 13.72
C SER A 105 17.48 12.28 12.61
N GLY A 106 17.07 13.27 11.82
CA GLY A 106 16.22 13.06 10.65
C GLY A 106 15.48 14.32 10.21
N GLU A 107 14.34 14.14 9.55
CA GLU A 107 13.44 15.21 9.08
C GLU A 107 12.01 14.89 9.53
N PHE A 108 11.72 15.12 10.81
CA PHE A 108 10.41 14.76 11.41
C PHE A 108 9.77 15.85 12.25
N ILE A 109 10.43 17.01 12.41
CA ILE A 109 9.93 18.13 13.23
C ILE A 109 9.68 19.32 12.32
N PHE A 110 8.44 19.42 11.83
CA PHE A 110 7.95 20.49 10.98
C PHE A 110 6.43 20.63 11.18
N SER A 111 5.88 21.79 10.82
CA SER A 111 4.43 22.04 10.87
C SER A 111 3.99 22.81 9.63
N TYR A 112 2.86 22.40 9.06
CA TYR A 112 2.22 23.02 7.89
C TYR A 112 0.84 23.52 8.28
N ASN A 113 0.40 24.64 7.70
CA ASN A 113 -0.88 25.29 8.02
C ASN A 113 -2.09 24.35 7.89
N ASP A 114 -2.07 23.44 6.91
CA ASP A 114 -3.22 22.62 6.54
C ASP A 114 -3.05 21.12 6.84
N ASP A 115 -2.07 20.76 7.68
CA ASP A 115 -1.77 19.36 7.98
C ASP A 115 -1.18 19.20 9.38
N PRO A 116 -1.96 19.47 10.45
CA PRO A 116 -1.53 19.10 11.79
C PRO A 116 -1.39 17.57 11.86
N ARG A 117 -0.23 17.09 12.33
CA ARG A 117 0.12 15.67 12.30
C ARG A 117 0.16 15.10 13.70
N LEU A 118 -0.63 14.05 13.93
CA LEU A 118 -0.52 13.24 15.15
C LEU A 118 0.90 12.68 15.34
N ASP A 119 1.63 12.46 14.23
CA ASP A 119 3.03 12.07 14.28
C ASP A 119 3.90 13.04 15.07
N LEU A 120 3.68 14.36 14.97
CA LEU A 120 4.46 15.36 15.70
C LEU A 120 4.37 15.14 17.21
N LEU A 121 3.18 14.79 17.73
CA LEU A 121 2.99 14.50 19.14
C LEU A 121 3.75 13.26 19.58
N TRP A 122 3.73 12.19 18.79
CA TRP A 122 4.54 11.02 19.05
C TRP A 122 6.03 11.36 19.05
N ARG A 123 6.49 12.26 18.16
CA ARG A 123 7.90 12.68 18.06
C ARG A 123 8.37 13.49 19.27
N ILE A 124 7.51 14.29 19.90
CA ILE A 124 7.88 15.09 21.08
C ILE A 124 7.66 14.36 22.42
N LEU A 125 6.86 13.29 22.44
CA LEU A 125 6.54 12.53 23.66
C LEU A 125 7.77 12.08 24.47
N PRO A 126 8.87 11.59 23.84
CA PRO A 126 10.08 11.23 24.58
C PRO A 126 10.70 12.41 25.35
N ALA A 127 10.71 13.61 24.78
CA ALA A 127 11.21 14.80 25.47
C ALA A 127 10.31 15.20 26.63
N TYR A 128 8.99 15.19 26.41
CA TYR A 128 8.03 15.45 27.48
C TYR A 128 8.22 14.48 28.65
N ALA A 129 8.28 13.18 28.36
CA ALA A 129 8.43 12.14 29.38
C ALA A 129 9.78 12.22 30.11
N ALA A 130 10.87 12.48 29.39
CA ALA A 130 12.19 12.70 29.98
C ALA A 130 12.17 13.90 30.94
N ASN A 131 11.61 15.04 30.52
CA ASN A 131 11.57 16.25 31.34
C ASN A 131 10.73 16.10 32.60
N LYS A 132 9.58 15.41 32.51
CA LYS A 132 8.71 15.13 33.67
C LYS A 132 9.32 14.15 34.67
N THR A 133 10.29 13.37 34.25
CA THR A 133 11.00 12.40 35.11
C THR A 133 12.43 12.84 35.47
N GLY A 134 12.81 14.07 35.12
CA GLY A 134 14.13 14.63 35.44
C GLY A 134 15.29 14.06 34.63
N LYS A 135 15.02 13.46 33.46
CA LYS A 135 16.05 12.95 32.55
C LYS A 135 16.48 13.99 31.53
N LYS A 136 17.76 13.97 31.18
CA LYS A 136 18.29 14.78 30.06
C LYS A 136 17.74 14.25 28.75
N PHE A 137 17.23 15.17 27.94
CA PHE A 137 16.80 14.90 26.58
C PHE A 137 17.59 15.77 25.60
N ILE A 138 18.22 15.17 24.60
CA ILE A 138 19.03 15.87 23.60
C ILE A 138 18.48 15.54 22.22
N THR A 139 18.23 16.54 21.37
CA THR A 139 17.91 16.29 19.95
C THR A 139 19.17 16.35 19.12
N LEU A 140 19.55 15.23 18.50
CA LEU A 140 20.71 15.16 17.61
C LEU A 140 20.53 16.06 16.36
N PRO A 141 21.61 16.47 15.68
CA PRO A 141 21.56 17.38 14.53
C PRO A 141 20.51 16.94 13.52
N SER A 142 19.43 17.71 13.34
CA SER A 142 18.26 17.32 12.55
C SER A 142 17.91 18.39 11.51
N THR A 143 17.16 18.01 10.47
CA THR A 143 16.50 18.98 9.60
C THR A 143 15.21 19.40 10.27
N LEU A 144 15.08 20.69 10.54
CA LEU A 144 13.98 21.29 11.29
C LEU A 144 13.24 22.30 10.40
N GLY A 145 11.92 22.27 10.46
CA GLY A 145 11.05 23.21 9.74
C GLY A 145 10.54 22.74 8.36
N PRO A 146 9.77 23.59 7.66
CA PRO A 146 9.33 24.90 8.10
C PRO A 146 8.27 24.79 9.22
N PHE A 147 7.94 25.93 9.82
CA PHE A 147 7.01 26.05 10.95
C PHE A 147 5.88 27.00 10.60
N GLU A 148 5.01 26.57 9.68
CA GLU A 148 4.00 27.45 9.08
C GLU A 148 2.77 27.60 9.98
N ASP A 149 2.36 26.54 10.67
CA ASP A 149 1.20 26.55 11.58
C ASP A 149 1.55 27.16 12.94
N HIS A 150 0.86 28.25 13.32
CA HIS A 150 1.08 28.94 14.60
C HIS A 150 0.98 28.00 15.82
N ILE A 151 0.04 27.06 15.84
CA ILE A 151 -0.17 26.18 17.01
C ILE A 151 0.98 25.18 17.11
N GLY A 152 1.33 24.52 16.01
CA GLY A 152 2.50 23.65 15.88
C GLY A 152 3.80 24.39 16.18
N SER A 153 3.98 25.61 15.70
CA SER A 153 5.14 26.46 15.98
C SER A 153 5.29 26.76 17.47
N THR A 154 4.18 27.05 18.17
CA THR A 154 4.19 27.24 19.62
C THR A 154 4.63 25.96 20.34
N LEU A 155 4.08 24.82 19.95
CA LEU A 155 4.42 23.51 20.52
C LEU A 155 5.90 23.16 20.28
N ILE A 156 6.40 23.37 19.06
CA ILE A 156 7.77 23.09 18.66
C ILE A 156 8.75 24.01 19.41
N LYS A 157 8.40 25.30 19.58
CA LYS A 157 9.19 26.24 20.38
C LYS A 157 9.31 25.79 21.83
N GLU A 158 8.20 25.36 22.44
CA GLU A 158 8.21 24.81 23.80
C GLU A 158 9.01 23.50 23.89
N PHE A 159 8.90 22.63 22.89
CA PHE A 159 9.70 21.40 22.78
C PHE A 159 11.19 21.71 22.82
N PHE A 160 11.68 22.62 21.97
CA PHE A 160 13.11 22.99 21.96
C PHE A 160 13.55 23.68 23.26
N ALA A 161 12.72 24.56 23.82
CA ALA A 161 13.01 25.20 25.11
C ALA A 161 13.09 24.20 26.27
N SER A 162 12.45 23.03 26.12
CA SER A 162 12.46 21.94 27.10
C SER A 162 13.64 20.97 26.92
N ASN A 163 14.31 20.97 25.76
CA ASN A 163 15.45 20.09 25.53
C ASN A 163 16.69 20.57 26.32
N PHE A 164 17.51 19.62 26.76
CA PHE A 164 18.80 19.94 27.37
C PHE A 164 19.78 20.52 26.34
N GLY A 165 19.73 19.98 25.12
CA GLY A 165 20.44 20.51 23.96
C GLY A 165 19.76 20.06 22.68
N TYR A 166 19.91 20.86 21.62
CA TYR A 166 19.46 20.49 20.28
C TYR A 166 20.38 21.13 19.25
N ALA A 167 20.41 20.54 18.06
CA ALA A 167 21.23 21.00 16.95
C ALA A 167 20.49 20.85 15.61
N VAL A 168 20.90 21.65 14.63
CA VAL A 168 20.46 21.55 13.23
C VAL A 168 21.57 21.01 12.35
N ARG A 169 21.21 20.29 11.29
CA ARG A 169 22.18 19.68 10.36
C ARG A 169 22.30 20.35 9.00
N ASP A 170 21.60 21.47 8.83
CA ASP A 170 21.60 22.25 7.59
C ASP A 170 21.32 23.73 7.89
N ALA A 171 21.91 24.61 7.09
CA ALA A 171 21.90 26.06 7.35
C ALA A 171 20.49 26.67 7.26
N ASN A 172 19.61 26.12 6.43
CA ASN A 172 18.25 26.65 6.29
C ASN A 172 17.37 26.26 7.48
N SER A 173 17.60 25.09 8.09
CA SER A 173 16.98 24.73 9.37
C SER A 173 17.42 25.66 10.50
N LEU A 174 18.67 26.15 10.47
CA LEU A 174 19.13 27.17 11.41
C LEU A 174 18.32 28.46 11.27
N ASP A 175 18.10 28.90 10.03
CA ASP A 175 17.33 30.11 9.73
C ASP A 175 15.89 29.97 10.29
N HIS A 176 15.22 28.84 10.04
CA HIS A 176 13.88 28.56 10.57
C HIS A 176 13.80 28.52 12.09
N ILE A 177 14.80 27.94 12.76
CA ILE A 177 14.81 27.87 14.23
C ILE A 177 15.08 29.24 14.85
N THR A 178 15.98 30.02 14.25
CA THR A 178 16.28 31.38 14.69
C THR A 178 15.02 32.25 14.60
N GLU A 179 14.29 32.14 13.48
CA GLU A 179 12.99 32.81 13.30
C GLU A 179 11.94 32.36 14.31
N LEU A 180 11.84 31.05 14.59
CA LEU A 180 10.86 30.51 15.54
C LEU A 180 11.13 30.95 16.99
N THR A 181 12.40 30.88 17.40
CA THR A 181 12.78 31.05 18.81
C THR A 181 13.04 32.52 19.16
N ASN A 182 13.55 33.32 18.22
CA ASN A 182 14.17 34.63 18.46
C ASN A 182 15.35 34.54 19.46
N GLU A 183 15.97 33.37 19.59
CA GLU A 183 17.13 33.14 20.45
C GLU A 183 18.41 32.95 19.62
N ASP A 184 19.57 33.09 20.27
CA ASP A 184 20.87 32.88 19.63
C ASP A 184 20.95 31.49 18.98
N PRO A 185 21.67 31.38 17.85
CA PRO A 185 21.55 30.25 16.95
C PRO A 185 21.87 28.94 17.65
N THR A 186 20.95 27.99 17.44
CA THR A 186 21.17 26.57 17.68
C THR A 186 22.45 26.10 16.99
N ALA A 187 23.15 25.12 17.57
CA ALA A 187 24.38 24.62 16.98
C ALA A 187 24.12 24.05 15.57
N LEU A 188 24.78 24.62 14.56
CA LEU A 188 24.83 24.08 13.20
C LEU A 188 25.95 23.03 13.14
N LEU A 189 25.55 21.76 13.06
CA LEU A 189 26.41 20.60 13.23
C LEU A 189 26.25 19.63 12.06
N LEU A 190 27.07 18.59 12.04
CA LEU A 190 27.08 17.62 10.96
C LEU A 190 25.95 16.60 11.13
N ASP A 191 25.38 16.12 10.02
CA ASP A 191 24.48 14.96 10.04
C ASP A 191 25.24 13.73 10.58
N PRO A 192 24.67 12.95 11.52
CA PRO A 192 25.33 11.77 12.06
C PRO A 192 25.79 10.76 11.02
N ALA A 193 25.16 10.67 9.85
CA ALA A 193 25.59 9.77 8.77
C ALA A 193 27.04 10.04 8.32
N PHE A 194 27.60 11.24 8.50
CA PHE A 194 29.01 11.51 8.23
C PHE A 194 30.00 10.81 9.19
N PHE A 195 29.50 10.24 10.29
CA PHE A 195 30.32 9.51 11.26
C PHE A 195 30.50 8.04 10.92
N ILE A 196 29.81 7.54 9.89
CA ILE A 196 29.97 6.16 9.41
C ILE A 196 31.45 5.89 9.15
N THR A 197 32.01 4.91 9.85
CA THR A 197 33.41 4.54 9.71
C THR A 197 33.56 3.64 8.49
N HIS A 198 33.92 4.23 7.35
CA HIS A 198 34.24 3.49 6.14
C HIS A 198 35.73 3.55 5.85
N ARG A 199 36.33 2.41 5.49
CA ARG A 199 37.71 2.39 5.02
C ARG A 199 37.72 2.91 3.59
N PRO A 200 38.46 3.99 3.27
CA PRO A 200 38.53 4.50 1.91
C PRO A 200 38.90 3.37 0.96
N ILE A 201 38.00 3.07 0.02
CA ILE A 201 38.29 2.09 -1.02
C ILE A 201 39.15 2.80 -2.07
N PRO A 202 40.38 2.34 -2.32
CA PRO A 202 41.21 2.93 -3.36
C PRO A 202 40.47 2.83 -4.69
N LYS A 203 40.25 3.98 -5.34
CA LYS A 203 39.65 4.00 -6.65
C LYS A 203 40.55 3.24 -7.63
N GLU A 204 40.02 2.19 -8.24
CA GLU A 204 40.71 1.49 -9.31
C GLU A 204 40.95 2.46 -10.47
N LYS A 205 42.18 2.49 -11.00
CA LYS A 205 42.46 3.23 -12.22
C LYS A 205 41.78 2.52 -13.37
N THR A 206 40.66 3.06 -13.82
CA THR A 206 39.95 2.56 -15.00
C THR A 206 40.06 3.57 -16.13
N ASN A 207 39.95 3.10 -17.38
CA ASN A 207 39.87 3.95 -18.57
C ASN A 207 38.43 4.44 -18.84
N TYR A 208 37.51 4.26 -17.88
CA TYR A 208 36.11 4.65 -18.01
C TYR A 208 35.87 5.94 -17.22
N GLU A 209 34.98 6.79 -17.75
CA GLU A 209 34.43 7.92 -17.01
C GLU A 209 33.07 7.49 -16.48
N ARG A 210 32.92 7.44 -15.15
CA ARG A 210 31.72 6.94 -14.49
C ARG A 210 30.85 8.04 -13.90
N LEU A 211 29.62 8.15 -14.39
CA LEU A 211 28.57 8.99 -13.84
C LEU A 211 27.61 8.15 -13.00
N ALA A 212 27.44 8.51 -11.73
CA ALA A 212 26.44 7.92 -10.84
C ALA A 212 25.21 8.84 -10.74
N LEU A 213 24.02 8.30 -11.04
CA LEU A 213 22.73 8.99 -10.92
C LEU A 213 21.92 8.42 -9.76
N ILE A 214 21.62 9.25 -8.75
CA ILE A 214 20.85 8.87 -7.56
C ILE A 214 19.58 9.72 -7.50
N MET A 215 18.55 9.29 -8.22
CA MET A 215 17.40 10.14 -8.51
C MET A 215 16.14 9.63 -7.82
N ARG A 216 15.43 10.56 -7.19
CA ARG A 216 14.09 10.44 -6.62
C ARG A 216 13.09 11.14 -7.50
N LEU A 217 11.89 10.59 -7.63
CA LEU A 217 10.71 11.25 -8.21
C LEU A 217 10.43 12.62 -7.56
N ASP A 218 10.14 13.64 -8.36
CA ASP A 218 9.57 14.90 -7.88
C ASP A 218 8.15 14.69 -7.31
N ASN A 219 7.71 15.63 -6.47
CA ASN A 219 6.37 15.62 -5.85
C ASN A 219 6.04 14.32 -5.11
N PHE A 220 7.07 13.73 -4.49
CA PHE A 220 6.96 12.49 -3.73
C PHE A 220 7.60 12.67 -2.35
N GLY A 221 6.91 12.29 -1.26
CA GLY A 221 7.53 12.23 0.07
C GLY A 221 6.69 12.62 1.26
N LEU A 222 7.35 12.71 2.43
CA LEU A 222 6.73 13.02 3.71
C LEU A 222 5.98 14.36 3.68
N ARG A 223 6.53 15.38 3.00
CA ARG A 223 5.92 16.71 2.86
C ARG A 223 4.68 16.70 1.95
N VAL A 224 4.66 15.83 0.94
CA VAL A 224 3.51 15.66 0.03
C VAL A 224 2.41 14.80 0.67
N GLY A 225 2.77 13.91 1.59
CA GLY A 225 1.87 12.97 2.25
C GLY A 225 1.76 11.64 1.48
N GLY A 226 1.56 10.54 2.20
CA GLY A 226 1.60 9.18 1.62
C GLY A 226 0.49 8.91 0.59
N SER A 227 -0.70 9.45 0.81
CA SER A 227 -1.84 9.33 -0.12
C SER A 227 -1.57 10.04 -1.45
N ASN A 228 -1.18 11.32 -1.38
CA ASN A 228 -0.86 12.13 -2.55
C ASN A 228 0.37 11.57 -3.29
N SER A 229 1.41 11.17 -2.56
CA SER A 229 2.60 10.52 -3.16
C SER A 229 2.21 9.27 -3.95
N SER A 230 1.28 8.46 -3.43
CA SER A 230 0.80 7.24 -4.12
C SER A 230 -0.12 7.54 -5.31
N LYS A 231 -0.82 8.68 -5.29
CA LYS A 231 -1.63 9.15 -6.42
C LYS A 231 -0.74 9.70 -7.52
N ASN A 232 0.12 10.66 -7.20
CA ASN A 232 1.08 11.27 -8.13
C ASN A 232 1.93 10.20 -8.83
N TYR A 233 2.42 9.22 -8.08
CA TYR A 233 3.19 8.11 -8.66
C TYR A 233 2.39 7.30 -9.70
N ARG A 234 1.09 7.03 -9.47
CA ARG A 234 0.25 6.31 -10.44
C ARG A 234 0.07 7.11 -11.72
N GLU A 235 -0.25 8.40 -11.58
CA GLU A 235 -0.42 9.32 -12.72
C GLU A 235 0.90 9.45 -13.52
N MET A 236 2.04 9.54 -12.83
CA MET A 236 3.35 9.57 -13.49
C MET A 236 3.67 8.26 -14.21
N LYS A 237 3.36 7.12 -13.60
CA LYS A 237 3.61 5.80 -14.19
C LYS A 237 2.77 5.56 -15.45
N GLU A 238 1.55 6.09 -15.51
CA GLU A 238 0.69 6.02 -16.71
C GLU A 238 1.30 6.73 -17.92
N ASN A 239 2.08 7.79 -17.72
CA ASN A 239 2.83 8.46 -18.79
C ASN A 239 4.32 8.09 -18.81
N HIS A 240 4.68 6.89 -18.33
CA HIS A 240 6.07 6.40 -18.33
C HIS A 240 7.08 7.42 -17.74
N PHE A 241 6.65 8.17 -16.72
CA PHE A 241 7.43 9.23 -16.07
C PHE A 241 7.92 10.35 -17.01
N LYS A 242 7.45 10.42 -18.27
CA LYS A 242 7.99 11.38 -19.26
C LYS A 242 7.75 12.84 -18.90
N ASP A 243 6.75 13.12 -18.06
CA ASP A 243 6.51 14.46 -17.52
C ASP A 243 7.30 14.79 -16.25
N ASN A 244 7.89 13.77 -15.61
CA ASN A 244 8.64 13.89 -14.35
C ASN A 244 9.94 14.67 -14.56
N LEU A 245 10.23 15.64 -13.68
CA LEU A 245 11.41 16.50 -13.80
C LEU A 245 12.71 15.69 -13.62
N SER A 246 12.71 14.76 -12.68
CA SER A 246 13.83 13.86 -12.41
C SER A 246 14.12 12.96 -13.61
N TYR A 247 13.09 12.41 -14.25
CA TYR A 247 13.22 11.61 -15.47
C TYR A 247 13.87 12.44 -16.59
N LYS A 248 13.25 13.58 -16.95
CA LYS A 248 13.72 14.47 -18.03
C LYS A 248 15.17 14.88 -17.81
N PHE A 249 15.49 15.34 -16.61
CA PHE A 249 16.86 15.73 -16.25
C PHE A 249 17.85 14.56 -16.38
N SER A 250 17.49 13.37 -15.87
CA SER A 250 18.37 12.19 -15.90
C SER A 250 18.59 11.70 -17.33
N TYR A 251 17.58 11.79 -18.19
CA TYR A 251 17.66 11.45 -19.60
C TYR A 251 18.60 12.40 -20.34
N GLU A 252 18.38 13.71 -20.22
CA GLU A 252 19.22 14.73 -20.88
C GLU A 252 20.68 14.67 -20.43
N ILE A 253 20.93 14.52 -19.13
CA ILE A 253 22.31 14.44 -18.63
C ILE A 253 23.01 13.16 -19.09
N SER A 254 22.30 12.03 -19.18
CA SER A 254 22.86 10.77 -19.67
C SER A 254 23.23 10.85 -21.15
N LYS A 255 22.38 11.48 -21.97
CA LYS A 255 22.67 11.72 -23.40
C LYS A 255 23.85 12.66 -23.60
N LYS A 256 23.95 13.71 -22.77
CA LYS A 256 25.09 14.63 -22.85
C LYS A 256 26.39 13.94 -22.41
N PHE A 257 26.35 13.24 -21.28
CA PHE A 257 27.52 12.52 -20.74
C PHE A 257 28.03 11.47 -21.73
N SER A 258 27.14 10.68 -22.34
CA SER A 258 27.52 9.65 -23.31
C SER A 258 28.17 10.21 -24.58
N LYS A 259 27.75 11.40 -25.05
CA LYS A 259 28.31 12.03 -26.25
C LYS A 259 29.67 12.70 -26.02
N GLU A 260 29.88 13.25 -24.83
CA GLU A 260 31.03 14.11 -24.54
C GLU A 260 32.14 13.38 -23.75
N SER A 261 31.84 12.24 -23.13
CA SER A 261 32.83 11.39 -22.44
C SER A 261 33.58 10.48 -23.41
N SER A 262 34.83 10.16 -23.11
CA SER A 262 35.65 9.29 -23.98
C SER A 262 35.26 7.81 -23.90
N ASN A 263 34.84 7.36 -22.72
CA ASN A 263 34.47 5.97 -22.46
C ASN A 263 33.43 5.91 -21.32
N PRO A 264 32.18 6.32 -21.60
CA PRO A 264 31.18 6.56 -20.58
C PRO A 264 30.68 5.26 -19.95
N ILE A 265 30.44 5.32 -18.65
CA ILE A 265 29.60 4.38 -17.90
C ILE A 265 28.63 5.20 -17.03
N ILE A 266 27.36 4.82 -17.04
CA ILE A 266 26.28 5.49 -16.32
C ILE A 266 25.67 4.48 -15.36
N ASP A 267 25.88 4.70 -14.06
CA ASP A 267 25.34 3.87 -12.99
C ASP A 267 24.09 4.55 -12.41
N ILE A 268 22.91 3.95 -12.59
CA ILE A 268 21.64 4.44 -12.06
C ILE A 268 21.32 3.69 -10.76
N TYR A 269 21.23 4.42 -9.64
CA TYR A 269 21.06 3.84 -8.31
C TYR A 269 19.60 3.76 -7.88
N ILE A 270 19.22 2.62 -7.32
CA ILE A 270 17.89 2.35 -6.76
C ILE A 270 18.00 2.30 -5.24
N GLN A 271 17.26 3.16 -4.52
CA GLN A 271 17.16 3.11 -3.05
C GLN A 271 15.80 2.60 -2.57
N THR A 272 14.77 2.68 -3.42
CA THR A 272 13.39 2.34 -3.08
C THR A 272 12.70 1.76 -4.31
N ARG A 273 11.57 1.06 -4.10
CA ARG A 273 10.74 0.55 -5.20
C ARG A 273 10.31 1.62 -6.22
N TYR A 274 10.18 2.87 -5.79
CA TYR A 274 9.77 3.97 -6.67
C TYR A 274 10.92 4.45 -7.56
N ASP A 275 12.14 4.39 -7.05
CA ASP A 275 13.34 4.69 -7.85
C ASP A 275 13.57 3.59 -8.88
N ARG A 276 13.24 2.33 -8.55
CA ARG A 276 13.33 1.20 -9.48
C ARG A 276 12.54 1.46 -10.74
N ASP A 277 11.25 1.80 -10.62
CA ASP A 277 10.40 2.02 -11.78
C ASP A 277 10.89 3.19 -12.66
N LEU A 278 11.34 4.28 -12.03
CA LEU A 278 11.93 5.41 -12.72
C LEU A 278 13.23 5.00 -13.45
N ALA A 279 14.10 4.25 -12.78
CA ALA A 279 15.39 3.81 -13.30
C ALA A 279 15.24 2.82 -14.46
N LEU A 280 14.28 1.89 -14.36
CA LEU A 280 13.99 0.92 -15.41
C LEU A 280 13.42 1.60 -16.65
N GLN A 281 12.49 2.56 -16.48
CA GLN A 281 11.97 3.33 -17.62
C GLN A 281 13.06 4.19 -18.26
N LEU A 282 13.91 4.84 -17.45
CA LEU A 282 15.04 5.61 -17.95
C LEU A 282 16.02 4.74 -18.75
N LYS A 283 16.30 3.52 -18.26
CA LYS A 283 17.15 2.57 -18.96
C LYS A 283 16.53 2.17 -20.30
N GLU A 284 15.26 1.79 -20.32
CA GLU A 284 14.54 1.40 -21.54
C GLU A 284 14.66 2.48 -22.63
N ASP A 285 14.33 3.72 -22.29
CA ASP A 285 14.35 4.82 -23.26
C ASP A 285 15.78 5.22 -23.70
N LEU A 286 16.80 4.95 -22.88
CA LEU A 286 18.21 5.16 -23.28
C LEU A 286 18.77 3.97 -24.07
N ASP A 287 18.29 2.74 -23.84
CA ASP A 287 18.60 1.58 -24.67
C ASP A 287 18.05 1.80 -26.10
N GLU A 288 16.86 2.39 -26.24
CA GLU A 288 16.30 2.80 -27.54
C GLU A 288 17.16 3.83 -28.28
N GLU A 289 17.97 4.61 -27.55
CA GLU A 289 18.95 5.55 -28.11
C GLU A 289 20.31 4.91 -28.42
N GLY A 290 20.47 3.60 -28.23
CA GLY A 290 21.70 2.85 -28.48
C GLY A 290 22.75 2.96 -27.37
N LEU A 291 22.32 3.22 -26.14
CA LEU A 291 23.20 3.35 -24.96
C LEU A 291 23.21 2.11 -24.05
N GLU A 292 22.72 0.97 -24.53
CA GLU A 292 22.49 -0.23 -23.72
C GLU A 292 23.76 -0.80 -23.07
N ASN A 293 24.92 -0.58 -23.69
CA ASN A 293 26.20 -1.13 -23.24
C ASN A 293 26.92 -0.26 -22.21
N ILE A 294 26.38 0.92 -21.90
CA ILE A 294 27.02 1.87 -20.96
C ILE A 294 26.19 2.12 -19.70
N ILE A 295 24.98 1.55 -19.60
CA ILE A 295 24.06 1.80 -18.48
C ILE A 295 24.02 0.60 -17.54
N ASN A 296 24.30 0.84 -16.26
CA ASN A 296 24.14 -0.15 -15.19
C ASN A 296 23.04 0.28 -14.23
N ILE A 297 22.26 -0.69 -13.76
CA ILE A 297 21.35 -0.50 -12.63
C ILE A 297 22.04 -1.02 -11.37
N ILE A 298 22.21 -0.15 -10.38
CA ILE A 298 22.84 -0.48 -9.10
C ILE A 298 21.78 -0.46 -8.01
N GLU A 299 21.56 -1.60 -7.38
CA GLU A 299 20.68 -1.74 -6.22
C GLU A 299 21.51 -2.17 -5.01
N PRO A 300 22.07 -1.22 -4.25
CA PRO A 300 22.88 -1.54 -3.10
C PRO A 300 22.05 -2.29 -2.05
N ASN A 301 22.61 -3.33 -1.47
CA ASN A 301 21.93 -4.14 -0.46
C ASN A 301 22.33 -3.77 0.98
N SER A 302 23.34 -2.91 1.14
CA SER A 302 23.81 -2.41 2.43
C SER A 302 24.49 -1.05 2.26
N ILE A 303 24.79 -0.39 3.38
CA ILE A 303 25.52 0.89 3.39
C ILE A 303 26.95 0.73 2.85
N GLU A 304 27.65 -0.34 3.25
CA GLU A 304 29.01 -0.64 2.79
C GLU A 304 29.04 -0.95 1.28
N ASP A 305 28.05 -1.70 0.79
CA ASP A 305 27.87 -1.97 -0.64
C ASP A 305 27.63 -0.67 -1.42
N TYR A 306 26.79 0.22 -0.88
CA TYR A 306 26.55 1.53 -1.48
C TYR A 306 27.82 2.38 -1.57
N LEU A 307 28.56 2.52 -0.46
CA LEU A 307 29.83 3.25 -0.43
C LEU A 307 30.86 2.64 -1.40
N THR A 308 30.91 1.32 -1.48
CA THR A 308 31.77 0.59 -2.43
C THR A 308 31.45 0.94 -3.87
N HIS A 309 30.18 0.95 -4.25
CA HIS A 309 29.77 1.34 -5.59
C HIS A 309 30.04 2.82 -5.88
N LEU A 310 29.74 3.72 -4.94
CA LEU A 310 29.97 5.16 -5.10
C LEU A 310 31.46 5.50 -5.24
N SER A 311 32.36 4.78 -4.55
CA SER A 311 33.81 4.99 -4.64
C SER A 311 34.38 4.79 -6.05
N LYS A 312 33.65 4.08 -6.92
CA LYS A 312 34.02 3.82 -8.32
C LYS A 312 33.64 4.98 -9.25
N ALA A 313 32.74 5.87 -8.83
CA ALA A 313 32.25 6.96 -9.65
C ALA A 313 33.32 8.06 -9.85
N ASP A 314 33.32 8.71 -11.00
CA ASP A 314 34.07 9.96 -11.25
C ASP A 314 33.27 11.20 -10.88
N PHE A 315 31.95 11.06 -10.89
CA PHE A 315 31.01 12.12 -10.57
C PHE A 315 29.69 11.52 -10.14
N VAL A 316 29.02 12.19 -9.20
CA VAL A 316 27.70 11.80 -8.72
C VAL A 316 26.74 12.95 -8.93
N ILE A 317 25.53 12.65 -9.39
CA ILE A 317 24.40 13.56 -9.33
C ILE A 317 23.32 12.93 -8.48
N SER A 318 22.80 13.66 -7.51
CA SER A 318 21.82 13.10 -6.57
C SER A 318 20.71 14.09 -6.24
N SER A 319 19.48 13.59 -6.22
CA SER A 319 18.34 14.26 -5.59
C SER A 319 17.96 13.68 -4.22
N ARG A 320 18.75 12.73 -3.73
CA ARG A 320 18.62 12.11 -2.41
C ARG A 320 19.64 12.73 -1.44
N PHE A 321 19.15 13.29 -0.34
CA PHE A 321 19.99 13.95 0.69
C PHE A 321 21.16 13.07 1.15
N HIS A 322 20.86 11.84 1.59
CA HIS A 322 21.89 10.88 2.00
C HIS A 322 22.68 10.29 0.82
N GLY A 323 22.17 10.36 -0.42
CA GLY A 323 22.96 10.05 -1.60
C GLY A 323 24.15 11.01 -1.73
N CYS A 324 23.94 12.31 -1.43
CA CYS A 324 25.03 13.28 -1.38
C CYS A 324 26.01 13.01 -0.23
N ILE A 325 25.51 12.75 0.99
CA ILE A 325 26.36 12.47 2.15
C ILE A 325 27.25 11.24 1.90
N LEU A 326 26.66 10.12 1.46
CA LEU A 326 27.40 8.90 1.19
C LEU A 326 28.43 9.07 0.07
N SER A 327 28.14 9.90 -0.94
CA SER A 327 29.11 10.21 -2.00
C SER A 327 30.32 10.97 -1.46
N LEU A 328 30.09 11.96 -0.59
CA LEU A 328 31.16 12.70 0.07
C LEU A 328 32.03 11.78 0.94
N LEU A 329 31.42 10.83 1.65
CA LEU A 329 32.14 9.79 2.42
C LEU A 329 32.92 8.83 1.52
N ALA A 330 32.37 8.47 0.36
CA ALA A 330 33.05 7.68 -0.65
C ALA A 330 34.17 8.45 -1.40
N GLY A 331 34.37 9.73 -1.06
CA GLY A 331 35.41 10.56 -1.64
C GLY A 331 35.08 11.17 -3.00
N VAL A 332 33.79 11.25 -3.35
CA VAL A 332 33.31 11.80 -4.62
C VAL A 332 32.39 12.99 -4.34
N THR A 333 32.70 14.17 -4.89
CA THR A 333 31.81 15.33 -4.75
C THR A 333 30.55 15.17 -5.59
N PRO A 334 29.36 15.18 -4.96
CA PRO A 334 28.09 15.09 -5.67
C PRO A 334 27.60 16.48 -6.10
N MET A 335 27.07 16.59 -7.30
CA MET A 335 26.16 17.68 -7.68
C MET A 335 24.78 17.39 -7.10
N ALA A 336 24.27 18.28 -6.27
CA ALA A 336 22.91 18.16 -5.77
C ALA A 336 21.93 18.76 -6.76
N VAL A 337 20.83 18.05 -6.95
CA VAL A 337 19.65 18.58 -7.63
C VAL A 337 18.44 18.38 -6.72
N TYR A 338 17.61 19.39 -6.50
CA TYR A 338 16.47 19.30 -5.59
C TYR A 338 15.21 19.88 -6.21
N PHE A 339 14.06 19.51 -5.65
CA PHE A 339 12.77 20.09 -6.05
C PHE A 339 12.26 20.94 -4.90
N LYS A 340 11.56 22.03 -5.21
CA LYS A 340 10.94 22.89 -4.19
C LYS A 340 10.05 22.11 -3.21
N SER A 341 9.34 21.10 -3.70
CA SER A 341 8.48 20.23 -2.88
C SER A 341 9.23 19.31 -1.92
N HIS A 342 10.54 19.10 -2.10
CA HIS A 342 11.38 18.32 -1.18
C HIS A 342 11.98 19.16 -0.04
N GLY A 343 11.73 20.48 -0.04
CA GLY A 343 12.08 21.37 1.05
C GLY A 343 13.52 21.91 1.01
N HIS A 344 13.96 22.46 2.13
CA HIS A 344 15.14 23.33 2.24
C HIS A 344 16.44 22.61 2.65
N LYS A 345 16.38 21.32 3.00
CA LYS A 345 17.53 20.60 3.59
C LYS A 345 18.72 20.47 2.65
N MET A 346 18.48 20.17 1.38
CA MET A 346 19.55 19.97 0.40
C MET A 346 20.34 21.27 0.17
N PRO A 347 19.71 22.41 -0.18
CA PRO A 347 20.45 23.67 -0.27
C PRO A 347 21.06 24.07 1.08
N GLY A 348 20.40 23.79 2.21
CA GLY A 348 20.96 24.08 3.53
C GLY A 348 22.26 23.32 3.84
N LEU A 349 22.36 22.04 3.44
CA LEU A 349 23.58 21.23 3.58
C LEU A 349 24.70 21.78 2.68
N TYR A 350 24.38 22.12 1.43
CA TYR A 350 25.38 22.64 0.50
C TYR A 350 25.88 24.02 0.90
N LYS A 351 25.01 24.89 1.43
CA LYS A 351 25.38 26.17 2.05
C LYS A 351 26.33 25.97 3.24
N MET A 352 26.01 25.02 4.13
CA MET A 352 26.87 24.68 5.26
C MET A 352 28.25 24.19 4.81
N LEU A 353 28.33 23.41 3.73
CA LEU A 353 29.59 22.85 3.24
C LEU A 353 30.34 23.75 2.24
N HIS A 354 29.82 24.94 1.94
CA HIS A 354 30.32 25.88 0.92
C HIS A 354 30.37 25.26 -0.49
N LEU A 355 29.27 24.61 -0.86
CA LEU A 355 29.07 23.94 -2.15
C LEU A 355 27.87 24.51 -2.92
N ASP A 356 27.37 25.69 -2.57
CA ASP A 356 26.18 26.31 -3.18
C ASP A 356 26.23 26.35 -4.71
N ASN A 357 27.43 26.50 -5.28
CA ASN A 357 27.67 26.54 -6.72
C ASN A 357 27.39 25.22 -7.47
N ILE A 358 27.14 24.12 -6.74
CA ILE A 358 26.85 22.80 -7.30
C ILE A 358 25.56 22.17 -6.71
N CYS A 359 24.66 23.02 -6.20
CA CYS A 359 23.32 22.64 -5.76
C CYS A 359 22.26 23.39 -6.56
N PHE A 360 21.45 22.67 -7.33
CA PHE A 360 20.51 23.28 -8.26
C PHE A 360 19.06 22.89 -7.98
N GLU A 361 18.15 23.85 -8.06
CA GLU A 361 16.71 23.57 -8.12
C GLU A 361 16.35 23.06 -9.51
N LEU A 362 15.65 21.92 -9.57
CA LEU A 362 15.10 21.39 -10.80
C LEU A 362 13.73 22.02 -11.09
N THR A 363 13.71 22.84 -12.11
CA THR A 363 12.54 23.37 -12.82
C THR A 363 12.59 22.98 -14.30
N ASN A 364 11.50 23.22 -15.05
CA ASN A 364 11.49 22.97 -16.50
C ASN A 364 12.61 23.76 -17.23
N GLU A 365 12.88 24.99 -16.80
CA GLU A 365 13.92 25.86 -17.37
C GLU A 365 15.35 25.35 -17.03
N SER A 366 15.51 24.73 -15.86
CA SER A 366 16.82 24.25 -15.41
C SER A 366 17.26 22.95 -16.09
N ILE A 367 16.31 22.14 -16.58
CA ILE A 367 16.57 20.80 -17.14
C ILE A 367 17.53 20.86 -18.32
N GLU A 368 17.48 21.92 -19.13
CA GLU A 368 18.36 22.08 -20.30
C GLU A 368 19.66 22.82 -19.95
N SER A 369 19.59 23.77 -19.01
CA SER A 369 20.73 24.64 -18.67
C SER A 369 21.76 23.96 -17.76
N ILE A 370 21.33 23.10 -16.83
CA ILE A 370 22.26 22.38 -15.94
C ILE A 370 23.12 21.39 -16.73
N PRO A 371 22.56 20.50 -17.60
CA PRO A 371 23.40 19.65 -18.45
C PRO A 371 24.38 20.46 -19.28
N SER A 372 23.96 21.58 -19.86
CA SER A 372 24.85 22.43 -20.67
C SER A 372 26.10 22.91 -19.90
N ASN A 373 26.00 23.13 -18.59
CA ASN A 373 27.11 23.53 -17.72
C ASN A 373 27.81 22.36 -17.00
N PHE A 374 27.34 21.13 -17.20
CA PHE A 374 27.81 19.95 -16.48
C PHE A 374 29.33 19.79 -16.50
N TRP A 375 29.98 19.96 -17.66
CA TRP A 375 31.42 19.74 -17.75
C TRP A 375 32.27 20.76 -17.01
N ASN A 376 31.81 22.00 -16.92
CA ASN A 376 32.49 23.01 -16.10
C ASN A 376 32.48 22.58 -14.63
N ILE A 377 31.33 22.07 -14.17
CA ILE A 377 31.16 21.55 -12.80
C ILE A 377 31.98 20.27 -12.60
N TYR A 378 31.90 19.33 -13.55
CA TYR A 378 32.64 18.07 -13.53
C TYR A 378 34.15 18.30 -13.48
N ASN A 379 34.66 19.30 -14.21
CA ASN A 379 36.08 19.62 -14.22
C ASN A 379 36.55 20.32 -12.92
N ASP A 380 35.67 21.06 -12.25
CA ASP A 380 35.98 21.73 -10.97
C ASP A 380 35.80 20.82 -9.73
N LYS A 381 35.32 19.58 -9.90
CA LYS A 381 34.97 18.66 -8.79
C LYS A 381 36.04 18.49 -7.73
N GLN A 382 37.33 18.52 -8.11
CA GLN A 382 38.45 18.35 -7.19
C GLN A 382 38.63 19.55 -6.25
N SER A 383 38.36 20.77 -6.75
CA SER A 383 38.38 21.98 -5.95
C SER A 383 37.26 21.93 -4.90
N SER A 384 36.04 21.64 -5.36
CA SER A 384 34.86 21.49 -4.50
C SER A 384 35.05 20.40 -3.45
N TYR A 385 35.62 19.25 -3.81
CA TYR A 385 35.89 18.17 -2.84
C TYR A 385 36.84 18.60 -1.72
N LYS A 386 37.92 19.31 -2.05
CA LYS A 386 38.88 19.79 -1.04
C LYS A 386 38.23 20.74 -0.04
N VAL A 387 37.38 21.64 -0.53
CA VAL A 387 36.61 22.57 0.32
C VAL A 387 35.65 21.78 1.21
N ALA A 388 34.84 20.91 0.60
CA ALA A 388 33.87 20.08 1.32
C ALA A 388 34.55 19.25 2.42
N LYS A 389 35.63 18.53 2.09
CA LYS A 389 36.38 17.68 3.02
C LYS A 389 36.88 18.47 4.22
N LYS A 390 37.49 19.63 3.99
CA LYS A 390 37.96 20.51 5.09
C LYS A 390 36.80 20.91 6.01
N ASN A 391 35.68 21.32 5.44
CA ASN A 391 34.50 21.74 6.21
C ASN A 391 33.87 20.57 6.96
N ILE A 392 33.77 19.39 6.33
CA ILE A 392 33.27 18.15 6.95
C ILE A 392 34.09 17.81 8.20
N GLU A 393 35.43 17.80 8.12
CA GLU A 393 36.29 17.52 9.29
C GLU A 393 36.10 18.55 10.41
N GLN A 394 35.96 19.83 10.06
CA GLN A 394 35.68 20.88 11.04
C GLN A 394 34.33 20.64 11.74
N TYR A 395 33.26 20.41 10.97
CA TYR A 395 31.93 20.16 11.54
C TYR A 395 31.87 18.83 12.31
N ARG A 396 32.66 17.83 11.90
CA ARG A 396 32.80 16.56 12.62
C ARG A 396 33.30 16.81 14.04
N GLN A 397 34.42 17.53 14.19
CA GLN A 397 34.95 17.88 15.50
C GLN A 397 33.96 18.71 16.32
N LEU A 398 33.34 19.72 15.72
CA LEU A 398 32.32 20.54 16.41
C LEU A 398 31.15 19.70 16.93
N THR A 399 30.74 18.67 16.19
CA THR A 399 29.63 17.80 16.58
C THR A 399 30.03 16.88 17.74
N VAL A 400 31.24 16.34 17.71
CA VAL A 400 31.82 15.53 18.80
C VAL A 400 31.92 16.36 20.06
N ASP A 401 32.59 17.52 19.99
CA ASP A 401 32.80 18.41 21.13
C ASP A 401 31.46 18.86 21.75
N TRP A 402 30.49 19.20 20.89
CA TRP A 402 29.15 19.61 21.33
C TRP A 402 28.45 18.48 22.08
N LEU A 403 28.42 17.27 21.52
CA LEU A 403 27.70 16.16 22.13
C LEU A 403 28.42 15.70 23.41
N GLU A 404 29.74 15.58 23.39
CA GLU A 404 30.54 15.24 24.57
C GLU A 404 30.29 16.21 25.73
N ASN A 405 30.31 17.52 25.45
CA ASN A 405 30.04 18.55 26.44
C ASN A 405 28.64 18.42 27.08
N LEU A 406 27.62 18.09 26.29
CA LEU A 406 26.28 17.88 26.81
C LEU A 406 26.19 16.59 27.64
N LEU A 407 26.83 15.51 27.19
CA LEU A 407 26.82 14.24 27.91
C LEU A 407 27.57 14.33 29.24
N SER A 408 28.67 15.11 29.32
CA SER A 408 29.52 15.23 30.51
C SER A 408 28.98 16.15 31.62
N LYS A 409 28.05 17.06 31.32
CA LYS A 409 27.55 18.06 32.29
C LYS A 409 26.71 17.40 33.39
N GLU A 410 27.14 17.39 34.65
CA GLU A 410 26.37 16.78 35.75
C GLU A 410 25.11 17.57 36.11
N ASP A 411 25.20 18.91 36.11
CA ASP A 411 24.09 19.79 36.46
C ASP A 411 23.02 19.82 35.37
N PHE A 412 21.88 19.15 35.62
CA PHE A 412 20.67 19.25 34.81
C PHE A 412 19.51 19.75 35.66
N TYR A 413 19.02 20.94 35.33
CA TYR A 413 17.74 21.42 35.79
C TYR A 413 16.73 21.26 34.64
N SER A 414 15.72 20.41 34.86
CA SER A 414 14.63 20.22 33.90
C SER A 414 13.97 21.58 33.62
N LYS A 415 13.99 21.99 32.36
CA LYS A 415 13.26 23.16 31.89
C LYS A 415 11.86 22.68 31.53
N ASP A 416 10.95 22.67 32.50
CA ASP A 416 9.55 22.28 32.27
C ASP A 416 8.80 23.37 31.49
N LYS A 417 9.15 23.50 30.20
CA LYS A 417 8.62 24.48 29.26
C LYS A 417 7.58 23.87 28.31
N LEU A 418 7.64 22.56 28.08
CA LEU A 418 6.66 21.83 27.27
C LEU A 418 5.46 21.46 28.14
N THR A 419 4.37 22.21 28.01
CA THR A 419 3.26 22.14 28.95
C THR A 419 2.07 21.33 28.41
N MET A 420 1.34 20.68 29.33
CA MET A 420 0.08 19.98 28.98
C MET A 420 -0.96 20.88 28.31
N PRO A 421 -1.16 22.15 28.72
CA PRO A 421 -2.04 23.07 27.99
C PRO A 421 -1.70 23.25 26.51
N THR A 422 -0.41 23.39 26.16
CA THR A 422 0.03 23.55 24.77
C THR A 422 -0.17 22.27 23.97
N ILE A 423 0.16 21.11 24.56
CA ILE A 423 -0.10 19.80 23.95
C ILE A 423 -1.60 19.60 23.73
N ASN A 424 -2.44 19.86 24.73
CA ASN A 424 -3.90 19.75 24.64
C ASN A 424 -4.49 20.70 23.59
N LYS A 425 -3.93 21.90 23.43
CA LYS A 425 -4.34 22.84 22.39
C LYS A 425 -4.06 22.27 21.00
N TYR A 426 -2.85 21.75 20.77
CA TYR A 426 -2.50 21.10 19.51
C TYR A 426 -3.37 19.85 19.26
N PHE A 427 -3.65 19.09 20.32
CA PHE A 427 -4.51 17.91 20.27
C PHE A 427 -5.93 18.23 19.80
N ARG A 428 -6.53 19.30 20.33
CA ARG A 428 -7.85 19.78 19.87
C ARG A 428 -7.81 20.18 18.40
N THR A 429 -6.77 20.89 17.97
CA THR A 429 -6.59 21.24 16.55
C THR A 429 -6.52 20.01 15.64
N LEU A 430 -5.87 18.93 16.08
CA LEU A 430 -5.86 17.65 15.34
C LEU A 430 -7.27 17.06 15.22
N ILE A 431 -8.02 16.99 16.32
CA ILE A 431 -9.38 16.43 16.34
C ILE A 431 -10.31 17.27 15.47
N ASP A 432 -10.25 18.59 15.58
CA ASP A 432 -11.06 19.52 14.79
C ASP A 432 -10.74 19.39 13.29
N HIS A 433 -9.45 19.26 12.94
CA HIS A 433 -9.02 19.08 11.56
C HIS A 433 -9.46 17.72 10.99
N ASP A 434 -9.35 16.63 11.75
CA ASP A 434 -9.83 15.32 11.32
C ASP A 434 -11.36 15.31 11.15
N LEU A 435 -12.10 15.88 12.10
CA LEU A 435 -13.55 16.04 12.01
C LEU A 435 -13.93 16.86 10.78
N PHE A 436 -13.24 17.97 10.52
CA PHE A 436 -13.45 18.78 9.33
C PHE A 436 -13.20 17.99 8.04
N ASN A 437 -12.12 17.22 7.96
CA ASN A 437 -11.81 16.36 6.81
C ASN A 437 -12.84 15.25 6.62
N GLN A 438 -13.35 14.65 7.69
CA GLN A 438 -14.42 13.67 7.64
C GLN A 438 -15.72 14.31 7.11
N ILE A 439 -16.07 15.52 7.56
CA ILE A 439 -17.23 16.29 7.09
C ILE A 439 -17.06 16.67 5.61
N ASP A 440 -15.89 17.17 5.19
CA ASP A 440 -15.63 17.53 3.80
C ASP A 440 -15.68 16.29 2.88
N LYS A 441 -15.12 15.16 3.33
CA LYS A 441 -15.23 13.88 2.61
C LYS A 441 -16.69 13.42 2.51
N ALA A 442 -17.45 13.52 3.59
CA ALA A 442 -18.89 13.20 3.58
C ALA A 442 -19.63 14.11 2.59
N HIS A 443 -19.37 15.42 2.60
CA HIS A 443 -19.95 16.36 1.64
C HIS A 443 -19.56 16.07 0.19
N LYS A 444 -18.30 15.70 -0.09
CA LYS A 444 -17.83 15.30 -1.42
C LYS A 444 -18.57 14.04 -1.88
N ASN A 445 -18.69 13.03 -1.02
CA ASN A 445 -19.46 11.82 -1.30
C ASN A 445 -20.94 12.12 -1.53
N THR A 446 -21.56 13.01 -0.74
CA THR A 446 -22.95 13.45 -0.94
C THR A 446 -23.11 14.16 -2.29
N LYS A 447 -22.18 15.04 -2.68
CA LYS A 447 -22.20 15.70 -3.99
C LYS A 447 -22.05 14.70 -5.15
N GLU A 448 -21.21 13.69 -4.99
CA GLU A 448 -21.03 12.62 -5.97
C GLU A 448 -22.29 11.75 -6.10
N LEU A 449 -22.89 11.35 -4.97
CA LEU A 449 -24.18 10.65 -4.95
C LEU A 449 -25.29 11.48 -5.59
N GLN A 450 -25.37 12.79 -5.32
CA GLN A 450 -26.31 13.68 -5.99
C GLN A 450 -26.10 13.76 -7.51
N LYS A 451 -24.84 13.73 -7.99
CA LYS A 451 -24.53 13.65 -9.43
C LYS A 451 -25.00 12.32 -10.03
N LEU A 452 -24.79 11.21 -9.33
CA LEU A 452 -25.24 9.88 -9.77
C LEU A 452 -26.77 9.76 -9.81
N VAL A 453 -27.47 10.29 -8.81
CA VAL A 453 -28.95 10.36 -8.78
C VAL A 453 -29.46 11.17 -9.97
N LYS A 454 -28.90 12.37 -10.23
CA LYS A 454 -29.28 13.17 -11.41
C LYS A 454 -29.03 12.43 -12.73
N LEU A 455 -27.96 11.64 -12.83
CA LEU A 455 -27.65 10.83 -14.00
C LEU A 455 -28.64 9.67 -14.16
N GLN A 456 -29.04 9.02 -13.05
CA GLN A 456 -30.07 7.99 -13.03
C GLN A 456 -31.44 8.55 -13.39
N ASP A 457 -31.85 9.70 -12.84
CA ASP A 457 -33.10 10.37 -13.19
C ASP A 457 -33.14 10.74 -14.67
N LYS A 458 -32.04 11.25 -15.22
CA LYS A 458 -31.93 11.53 -16.66
C LYS A 458 -32.07 10.26 -17.49
N THR A 459 -31.47 9.15 -17.04
CA THR A 459 -31.55 7.85 -17.71
C THR A 459 -32.95 7.24 -17.60
N PHE A 460 -33.59 7.37 -16.44
CA PHE A 460 -34.95 6.92 -16.17
C PHE A 460 -35.96 7.70 -17.00
N ASN A 461 -35.88 9.03 -17.02
CA ASN A 461 -36.75 9.88 -17.83
C ASN A 461 -36.58 9.59 -19.33
N LYS A 462 -35.34 9.37 -19.79
CA LYS A 462 -35.09 8.93 -21.17
C LYS A 462 -35.80 7.60 -21.48
N ARG A 463 -35.66 6.60 -20.60
CA ARG A 463 -36.35 5.30 -20.75
C ARG A 463 -37.87 5.43 -20.64
N LEU A 464 -38.36 6.32 -19.78
CA LEU A 464 -39.80 6.59 -19.63
C LEU A 464 -40.35 7.18 -20.92
N THR A 465 -39.67 8.16 -21.53
CA THR A 465 -40.05 8.70 -22.85
C THR A 465 -39.99 7.64 -23.95
N GLU A 466 -38.97 6.78 -23.96
CA GLU A 466 -38.89 5.64 -24.89
C GLU A 466 -40.08 4.67 -24.68
N LEU A 467 -40.42 4.36 -23.43
CA LEU A 467 -41.56 3.50 -23.10
C LEU A 467 -42.91 4.15 -23.43
N GLU A 468 -43.07 5.47 -23.21
CA GLU A 468 -44.26 6.22 -23.60
C GLU A 468 -44.43 6.24 -25.13
N SER A 469 -43.34 6.34 -25.89
CA SER A 469 -43.40 6.17 -27.35
C SER A 469 -43.82 4.76 -27.77
N ILE A 470 -43.29 3.73 -27.10
CA ILE A 470 -43.68 2.33 -27.35
C ILE A 470 -45.15 2.09 -26.95
N ASN A 471 -45.59 2.67 -25.84
CA ASN A 471 -46.96 2.52 -25.35
C ASN A 471 -47.96 3.26 -26.23
N SER A 472 -47.58 4.39 -26.84
CA SER A 472 -48.39 5.06 -27.87
C SER A 472 -48.59 4.14 -29.09
N ASP A 473 -47.52 3.46 -29.54
CA ASP A 473 -47.59 2.51 -30.65
C ASP A 473 -48.38 1.24 -30.29
N GLN A 474 -48.28 0.77 -29.05
CA GLN A 474 -49.05 -0.36 -28.53
C GLN A 474 -50.52 0.01 -28.28
N HIS A 475 -50.83 1.23 -27.86
CA HIS A 475 -52.19 1.72 -27.67
C HIS A 475 -52.94 1.82 -29.01
N ASN A 476 -52.28 2.31 -30.07
CA ASN A 476 -52.81 2.27 -31.43
C ASN A 476 -53.02 0.83 -31.94
N SER A 477 -52.14 -0.10 -31.56
CA SER A 477 -52.30 -1.52 -31.86
C SER A 477 -53.46 -2.17 -31.08
N LEU A 478 -53.70 -1.74 -29.84
CA LEU A 478 -54.80 -2.17 -28.97
C LEU A 478 -56.15 -1.66 -29.47
N ILE A 479 -56.23 -0.40 -29.92
CA ILE A 479 -57.44 0.15 -30.58
C ILE A 479 -57.77 -0.65 -31.85
N ASN A 480 -56.75 -1.02 -32.64
CA ASN A 480 -56.95 -1.88 -33.82
C ASN A 480 -57.39 -3.31 -33.44
N LEU A 481 -56.86 -3.86 -32.34
CA LEU A 481 -57.27 -5.16 -31.81
C LEU A 481 -58.68 -5.14 -31.22
N GLU A 482 -59.07 -4.07 -30.54
CA GLU A 482 -60.40 -3.87 -29.97
C GLU A 482 -61.45 -3.72 -31.08
N ASN A 483 -61.13 -2.98 -32.14
CA ASN A 483 -61.96 -2.92 -33.34
C ASN A 483 -62.10 -4.30 -34.03
N LYS A 484 -61.01 -5.05 -34.17
CA LYS A 484 -61.05 -6.44 -34.66
C LYS A 484 -61.83 -7.37 -33.74
N TYR A 485 -61.73 -7.19 -32.43
CA TYR A 485 -62.47 -7.96 -31.44
C TYR A 485 -63.97 -7.66 -31.52
N LEU A 486 -64.37 -6.40 -31.71
CA LEU A 486 -65.76 -6.00 -31.96
C LEU A 486 -66.31 -6.58 -33.27
N GLU A 487 -65.51 -6.63 -34.34
CA GLU A 487 -65.87 -7.32 -35.59
C GLU A 487 -66.03 -8.83 -35.37
N LEU A 488 -65.08 -9.47 -34.67
CA LEU A 488 -65.16 -10.89 -34.32
C LEU A 488 -66.32 -11.19 -33.40
N PHE A 489 -66.66 -10.31 -32.46
CA PHE A 489 -67.78 -10.48 -31.54
C PHE A 489 -69.12 -10.36 -32.26
N LYS A 490 -69.24 -9.46 -33.26
CA LYS A 490 -70.40 -9.42 -34.16
C LYS A 490 -70.52 -10.72 -34.98
N ALA A 491 -69.41 -11.19 -35.57
CA ALA A 491 -69.38 -12.44 -36.30
C ALA A 491 -69.70 -13.66 -35.41
N LEU A 492 -69.25 -13.66 -34.15
CA LEU A 492 -69.55 -14.70 -33.16
C LEU A 492 -71.04 -14.70 -32.82
N LYS A 493 -71.66 -13.53 -32.65
CA LYS A 493 -73.10 -13.42 -32.38
C LYS A 493 -73.95 -13.89 -33.56
N GLU A 494 -73.56 -13.55 -34.79
CA GLU A 494 -74.17 -14.12 -36.00
C GLU A 494 -73.98 -15.64 -36.09
N LEU A 495 -72.81 -16.15 -35.69
CA LEU A 495 -72.54 -17.58 -35.60
C LEU A 495 -73.38 -18.26 -34.52
N GLU A 496 -73.58 -17.65 -33.34
CA GLU A 496 -74.41 -18.16 -32.26
C GLU A 496 -75.89 -18.21 -32.67
N GLU A 497 -76.40 -17.19 -33.35
CA GLU A 497 -77.76 -17.19 -33.92
C GLU A 497 -77.92 -18.29 -34.99
N ASN A 498 -76.92 -18.47 -35.85
CA ASN A 498 -76.89 -19.57 -36.82
C ASN A 498 -76.73 -20.94 -36.14
N ASN A 499 -75.99 -21.02 -35.04
CA ASN A 499 -75.76 -22.24 -34.28
C ASN A 499 -76.98 -22.62 -33.46
N GLU A 500 -77.77 -21.69 -32.93
CA GLU A 500 -79.06 -21.98 -32.30
C GLU A 500 -80.05 -22.55 -33.34
N LEU A 501 -80.01 -22.03 -34.57
CA LEU A 501 -80.77 -22.58 -35.71
C LEU A 501 -80.28 -23.99 -36.09
N LEU A 502 -78.96 -24.22 -36.01
CA LEU A 502 -78.34 -25.51 -36.27
C LEU A 502 -78.61 -26.52 -35.14
N GLU A 503 -78.55 -26.11 -33.87
CA GLU A 503 -78.89 -26.92 -32.70
C GLU A 503 -80.36 -27.33 -32.74
N LYS A 504 -81.28 -26.46 -33.15
CA LYS A 504 -82.68 -26.86 -33.40
C LYS A 504 -82.79 -27.91 -34.51
N LYS A 505 -81.97 -27.84 -35.57
CA LYS A 505 -81.89 -28.88 -36.62
C LYS A 505 -81.22 -30.16 -36.12
N VAL A 506 -80.17 -30.06 -35.32
CA VAL A 506 -79.38 -31.18 -34.77
C VAL A 506 -80.14 -31.88 -33.66
N ILE A 507 -80.93 -31.20 -32.82
CA ILE A 507 -81.83 -31.83 -31.84
C ILE A 507 -82.93 -32.61 -32.57
N LYS A 508 -83.44 -32.08 -33.69
CA LYS A 508 -84.40 -32.80 -34.53
C LYS A 508 -83.75 -34.06 -35.14
N GLN A 509 -82.55 -33.95 -35.70
CA GLN A 509 -81.79 -35.08 -36.23
C GLN A 509 -81.33 -36.08 -35.15
N ASN A 510 -80.93 -35.61 -33.96
CA ASN A 510 -80.46 -36.46 -32.86
C ASN A 510 -81.60 -37.22 -32.20
N ARG A 511 -82.83 -36.70 -32.21
CA ARG A 511 -84.00 -37.51 -31.86
C ARG A 511 -84.21 -38.64 -32.86
N GLU A 512 -83.98 -38.38 -34.14
CA GLU A 512 -84.05 -39.36 -35.22
C GLU A 512 -82.91 -40.39 -35.13
N ILE A 513 -81.68 -39.94 -34.81
CA ILE A 513 -80.50 -40.79 -34.61
C ILE A 513 -80.61 -41.61 -33.32
N ASN A 514 -81.07 -41.04 -32.20
CA ASN A 514 -81.25 -41.80 -30.95
C ASN A 514 -82.31 -42.89 -31.11
N PHE A 515 -83.37 -42.63 -31.87
CA PHE A 515 -84.32 -43.66 -32.27
C PHE A 515 -83.64 -44.79 -33.09
N GLN A 516 -82.69 -44.46 -33.97
CA GLN A 516 -81.87 -45.47 -34.67
C GLN A 516 -80.78 -46.11 -33.77
N TYR A 517 -80.28 -45.40 -32.76
CA TYR A 517 -79.24 -45.86 -31.85
C TYR A 517 -79.79 -46.83 -30.81
N GLU A 518 -81.01 -46.63 -30.30
CA GLU A 518 -81.71 -47.64 -29.50
C GLU A 518 -81.92 -48.94 -30.31
N LYS A 519 -82.26 -48.80 -31.59
CA LYS A 519 -82.34 -49.92 -32.54
C LYS A 519 -80.99 -50.62 -32.76
N LEU A 520 -79.88 -49.87 -32.79
CA LEU A 520 -78.51 -50.40 -32.94
C LEU A 520 -77.90 -50.94 -31.64
N THR A 521 -78.30 -50.42 -30.47
CA THR A 521 -77.83 -50.88 -29.16
C THR A 521 -78.41 -52.26 -28.84
N HIS A 522 -79.68 -52.50 -29.21
CA HIS A 522 -80.28 -53.84 -29.21
C HIS A 522 -79.56 -54.82 -30.17
N LEU A 523 -78.94 -54.32 -31.25
CA LEU A 523 -78.12 -55.12 -32.17
C LEU A 523 -76.69 -55.35 -31.65
N ASN A 524 -76.12 -54.42 -30.88
CA ASN A 524 -74.72 -54.46 -30.40
C ASN A 524 -74.53 -55.31 -29.12
N GLU A 525 -75.57 -55.43 -28.29
CA GLU A 525 -75.63 -56.48 -27.25
C GLU A 525 -75.52 -57.89 -27.85
N HIS A 526 -75.86 -58.03 -29.14
CA HIS A 526 -75.82 -59.31 -29.84
C HIS A 526 -74.43 -59.67 -30.42
N TYR A 527 -73.44 -58.76 -30.45
CA TYR A 527 -72.19 -58.94 -31.23
C TYR A 527 -70.87 -58.51 -30.56
N SER A 528 -70.80 -58.40 -29.24
CA SER A 528 -69.61 -57.89 -28.51
C SER A 528 -68.35 -58.81 -28.51
N ASN A 529 -68.31 -59.87 -29.34
CA ASN A 529 -67.22 -60.85 -29.39
C ASN A 529 -66.18 -60.60 -30.50
N SER A 530 -65.73 -59.35 -30.68
CA SER A 530 -64.63 -59.05 -31.62
C SER A 530 -63.57 -58.13 -31.01
N ASN A 531 -62.38 -58.71 -30.81
CA ASN A 531 -61.25 -58.19 -30.05
C ASN A 531 -60.50 -56.99 -30.64
N ASN A 532 -60.96 -56.39 -31.74
CA ASN A 532 -60.21 -55.31 -32.41
C ASN A 532 -60.55 -53.88 -31.93
N ILE A 533 -61.56 -53.69 -31.08
CA ILE A 533 -61.89 -52.36 -30.49
C ILE A 533 -61.15 -52.11 -29.15
N LYS A 534 -60.61 -53.17 -28.52
CA LYS A 534 -59.76 -53.06 -27.32
C LYS A 534 -58.38 -52.40 -27.58
N LYS A 535 -57.98 -52.21 -28.84
CA LYS A 535 -56.68 -51.65 -29.22
C LYS A 535 -56.68 -50.16 -29.56
N ALA A 536 -57.86 -49.52 -29.62
CA ALA A 536 -57.96 -48.08 -29.91
C ALA A 536 -58.21 -47.20 -28.66
N LEU A 537 -58.64 -47.78 -27.54
CA LEU A 537 -59.02 -47.02 -26.32
C LEU A 537 -58.01 -47.10 -25.17
N SER A 538 -56.96 -47.91 -25.26
CA SER A 538 -55.90 -47.99 -24.22
C SER A 538 -54.73 -47.04 -24.45
N LYS A 539 -54.79 -46.17 -25.48
CA LYS A 539 -53.70 -45.27 -25.88
C LYS A 539 -53.85 -43.80 -25.47
N ASN A 540 -54.88 -43.44 -24.67
CA ASN A 540 -55.12 -42.03 -24.29
C ASN A 540 -55.33 -41.75 -22.79
N LEU A 541 -55.02 -42.69 -21.87
CA LEU A 541 -55.36 -42.51 -20.45
C LEU A 541 -54.31 -42.97 -19.43
N ASN A 542 -53.02 -42.98 -19.80
CA ASN A 542 -51.91 -43.25 -18.86
C ASN A 542 -50.69 -42.33 -19.10
N TYR A 543 -50.93 -41.04 -19.34
CA TYR A 543 -49.89 -39.98 -19.39
C TYR A 543 -50.11 -38.89 -18.33
N PHE A 544 -50.84 -39.21 -17.25
CA PHE A 544 -51.05 -38.33 -16.11
C PHE A 544 -50.78 -39.15 -14.83
N PHE A 545 -49.87 -38.67 -13.99
CA PHE A 545 -49.45 -39.18 -12.67
C PHE A 545 -48.33 -40.24 -12.59
N LYS A 546 -47.09 -39.76 -12.44
CA LYS A 546 -46.20 -40.01 -11.28
C LYS A 546 -44.77 -39.55 -11.61
N LYS A 547 -44.21 -38.61 -10.84
CA LYS A 547 -43.24 -38.87 -9.76
C LYS A 547 -42.45 -37.59 -9.40
N GLN A 548 -42.42 -37.32 -8.10
CA GLN A 548 -41.77 -36.21 -7.41
C GLN A 548 -40.47 -36.71 -6.75
N THR A 549 -39.57 -35.76 -6.42
CA THR A 549 -38.42 -35.78 -5.48
C THR A 549 -37.03 -36.30 -5.93
N LYS A 550 -36.05 -35.38 -5.99
CA LYS A 550 -34.88 -35.26 -5.08
C LYS A 550 -33.96 -34.11 -5.53
N ASN A 551 -33.81 -33.06 -4.70
CA ASN A 551 -32.81 -31.99 -4.89
C ASN A 551 -31.58 -32.27 -4.00
N THR A 552 -30.40 -32.28 -4.61
CA THR A 552 -29.09 -32.34 -3.96
C THR A 552 -28.46 -30.95 -3.94
N SER A 553 -27.89 -30.56 -2.80
CA SER A 553 -27.20 -29.28 -2.59
C SER A 553 -25.81 -29.31 -3.22
N SER A 554 -25.67 -28.83 -4.45
CA SER A 554 -24.37 -28.63 -5.11
C SER A 554 -24.25 -27.19 -5.59
N ILE A 555 -23.11 -26.56 -5.30
CA ILE A 555 -22.72 -25.24 -5.81
C ILE A 555 -21.97 -25.48 -7.13
N PHE A 556 -22.43 -24.85 -8.21
CA PHE A 556 -21.82 -24.96 -9.53
C PHE A 556 -20.95 -23.74 -9.82
N LEU A 557 -19.74 -23.96 -10.32
CA LEU A 557 -18.86 -22.94 -10.91
C LEU A 557 -18.04 -23.59 -12.04
N GLU A 558 -17.71 -22.79 -13.06
CA GLU A 558 -17.01 -23.20 -14.28
C GLU A 558 -15.86 -22.22 -14.56
N ILE A 559 -14.75 -22.69 -15.15
CA ILE A 559 -13.50 -21.93 -15.35
C ILE A 559 -13.20 -21.79 -16.85
N PRO A 560 -12.96 -20.57 -17.38
CA PRO A 560 -12.25 -20.37 -18.63
C PRO A 560 -10.76 -20.01 -18.40
N PHE A 561 -9.85 -20.48 -19.27
CA PHE A 561 -8.40 -20.50 -19.06
C PHE A 561 -7.58 -19.47 -19.88
N LYS A 562 -6.41 -19.10 -19.32
CA LYS A 562 -5.25 -18.27 -19.79
C LYS A 562 -5.27 -16.75 -19.58
N ALA A 563 -4.64 -16.26 -18.50
CA ALA A 563 -3.93 -14.96 -18.42
C ALA A 563 -3.06 -14.83 -17.14
N THR A 564 -2.01 -13.98 -17.21
CA THR A 564 -1.08 -13.56 -16.13
C THR A 564 -1.73 -12.88 -14.93
N LYS A 565 -3.02 -12.55 -15.04
CA LYS A 565 -3.91 -12.18 -13.95
C LYS A 565 -5.06 -13.16 -13.96
N SER A 566 -5.15 -14.03 -12.96
CA SER A 566 -6.21 -15.03 -12.86
C SER A 566 -7.17 -14.66 -11.74
N GLU A 567 -8.44 -14.35 -12.10
CA GLU A 567 -9.52 -14.36 -11.12
C GLU A 567 -9.75 -15.81 -10.68
N LEU A 568 -9.55 -16.07 -9.40
CA LEU A 568 -9.83 -17.37 -8.78
C LEU A 568 -11.27 -17.38 -8.30
N ASN A 569 -12.13 -18.08 -9.05
CA ASN A 569 -13.44 -18.50 -8.56
C ASN A 569 -13.27 -19.86 -7.86
N LEU A 570 -13.08 -19.85 -6.55
CA LEU A 570 -12.79 -21.07 -5.79
C LEU A 570 -14.06 -21.89 -5.52
N ILE A 571 -14.09 -23.13 -6.03
CA ILE A 571 -15.04 -24.16 -5.59
C ILE A 571 -14.47 -24.78 -4.33
N LEU A 572 -14.99 -24.37 -3.19
CA LEU A 572 -14.57 -24.98 -1.94
C LEU A 572 -15.53 -26.09 -1.54
N LYS A 573 -15.05 -27.33 -1.58
CA LYS A 573 -15.78 -28.48 -1.03
C LYS A 573 -15.56 -28.57 0.46
N CYS A 574 -16.60 -28.95 1.20
CA CYS A 574 -16.50 -29.20 2.64
C CYS A 574 -16.23 -30.69 2.87
N ASN A 575 -15.23 -31.03 3.69
CA ASN A 575 -14.97 -32.43 4.07
C ASN A 575 -16.01 -33.00 5.06
N ARG A 576 -16.89 -32.14 5.59
CA ARG A 576 -17.86 -32.42 6.65
C ARG A 576 -19.20 -31.75 6.32
N GLU A 577 -19.85 -32.21 5.26
CA GLU A 577 -21.07 -31.58 4.72
C GLU A 577 -22.25 -31.57 5.70
N LYS A 578 -22.32 -32.51 6.65
CA LYS A 578 -23.43 -32.59 7.63
C LYS A 578 -23.36 -31.48 8.68
N GLU A 579 -22.16 -30.96 8.91
CA GLU A 579 -21.84 -29.90 9.85
C GLU A 579 -21.94 -28.49 9.23
N CYS A 580 -22.30 -28.44 7.94
CA CYS A 580 -22.57 -27.22 7.18
C CYS A 580 -24.04 -27.14 6.79
N ASN A 581 -24.73 -26.06 7.16
CA ASN A 581 -26.06 -25.76 6.65
C ASN A 581 -25.99 -24.53 5.74
N ALA A 582 -26.26 -24.70 4.44
CA ALA A 582 -26.18 -23.62 3.47
C ALA A 582 -27.55 -22.96 3.27
N SER A 583 -27.61 -21.64 3.47
CA SER A 583 -28.68 -20.77 2.98
C SER A 583 -28.25 -20.08 1.67
N ASN A 584 -29.11 -19.25 1.08
CA ASN A 584 -28.77 -18.53 -0.16
C ASN A 584 -27.51 -17.67 0.01
N ASP A 585 -27.37 -16.98 1.14
CA ASP A 585 -26.32 -15.99 1.33
C ASP A 585 -25.23 -16.44 2.32
N ASN A 586 -25.48 -17.47 3.14
CA ASN A 586 -24.56 -17.88 4.20
C ASN A 586 -24.37 -19.40 4.27
N ILE A 587 -23.20 -19.82 4.75
CA ILE A 587 -22.89 -21.18 5.18
C ILE A 587 -22.77 -21.16 6.69
N TYR A 588 -23.71 -21.79 7.39
CA TYR A 588 -23.67 -21.95 8.84
C TYR A 588 -22.86 -23.18 9.21
N ILE A 589 -21.98 -23.03 10.20
CA ILE A 589 -21.02 -24.03 10.64
C ILE A 589 -21.26 -24.27 12.12
N ASP A 590 -21.43 -25.54 12.50
CA ASP A 590 -21.55 -25.95 13.90
C ASP A 590 -20.55 -27.08 14.19
N LEU A 591 -19.34 -26.71 14.63
CA LEU A 591 -18.29 -27.66 14.99
C LEU A 591 -18.12 -27.78 16.51
N PRO A 592 -17.88 -29.00 17.03
CA PRO A 592 -17.41 -29.21 18.40
C PRO A 592 -16.10 -28.47 18.68
N LYS A 593 -15.84 -28.21 19.97
CA LYS A 593 -14.59 -27.57 20.41
C LYS A 593 -13.38 -28.41 20.00
N ASN A 594 -12.35 -27.76 19.44
CA ASN A 594 -11.13 -28.36 18.90
C ASN A 594 -11.30 -29.17 17.61
N GLU A 595 -12.48 -29.19 17.01
CA GLU A 595 -12.67 -29.74 15.67
C GLU A 595 -12.54 -28.65 14.61
N HIS A 596 -12.23 -29.08 13.39
CA HIS A 596 -12.12 -28.21 12.23
C HIS A 596 -12.72 -28.87 11.00
N LEU A 597 -13.05 -28.05 10.02
CA LEU A 597 -13.40 -28.48 8.67
C LEU A 597 -12.55 -27.73 7.65
N TYR A 598 -12.44 -28.31 6.46
CA TYR A 598 -11.74 -27.71 5.33
C TYR A 598 -12.73 -27.39 4.22
N PHE A 599 -12.63 -26.16 3.75
CA PHE A 599 -13.13 -25.70 2.47
C PHE A 599 -11.94 -25.67 1.52
N THR A 600 -11.89 -26.53 0.51
CA THR A 600 -10.72 -26.62 -0.39
C THR A 600 -11.12 -26.75 -1.85
N SER A 601 -10.24 -26.24 -2.71
CA SER A 601 -10.25 -26.49 -4.16
C SER A 601 -10.03 -27.96 -4.52
N LYS A 602 -9.49 -28.76 -3.59
CA LYS A 602 -9.23 -30.19 -3.80
C LYS A 602 -10.48 -31.05 -3.74
N ASN A 603 -10.55 -32.06 -4.61
CA ASN A 603 -11.68 -32.99 -4.66
C ASN A 603 -11.59 -34.13 -3.64
N ASP A 604 -10.37 -34.60 -3.34
CA ASP A 604 -10.11 -35.78 -2.50
C ASP A 604 -9.75 -35.45 -1.05
N PHE A 605 -9.53 -34.16 -0.75
CA PHE A 605 -9.04 -33.67 0.54
C PHE A 605 -7.67 -34.26 0.97
N ASP A 606 -6.90 -34.86 0.05
CA ASP A 606 -5.54 -35.33 0.31
C ASP A 606 -4.52 -34.22 0.00
N PHE A 607 -4.08 -33.54 1.05
CA PHE A 607 -3.11 -32.45 0.95
C PHE A 607 -1.66 -32.91 0.76
N ASN A 608 -1.39 -34.22 0.70
CA ASN A 608 -0.03 -34.74 0.52
C ASN A 608 0.37 -34.88 -0.95
N LYS A 609 -0.60 -34.78 -1.88
CA LYS A 609 -0.41 -34.94 -3.32
C LYS A 609 -1.00 -33.75 -4.07
N PRO A 610 -0.50 -33.38 -5.26
CA PRO A 610 -1.10 -32.33 -6.07
C PRO A 610 -2.53 -32.69 -6.53
N GLU A 611 -3.36 -31.68 -6.83
CA GLU A 611 -4.67 -31.90 -7.45
C GLU A 611 -4.49 -32.28 -8.92
N THR A 612 -5.19 -33.34 -9.37
CA THR A 612 -5.07 -33.84 -10.74
C THR A 612 -6.06 -33.15 -11.69
N LYS A 613 -7.15 -32.61 -11.14
CA LYS A 613 -8.19 -31.92 -11.90
C LYS A 613 -8.14 -30.43 -11.59
N GLN A 614 -7.51 -29.66 -12.49
CA GLN A 614 -7.38 -28.20 -12.45
C GLN A 614 -6.47 -27.64 -11.32
N PRO A 615 -5.16 -27.95 -11.33
CA PRO A 615 -4.22 -27.29 -10.42
C PRO A 615 -4.14 -25.78 -10.70
N ILE A 616 -3.82 -24.99 -9.67
CA ILE A 616 -3.46 -23.58 -9.84
C ILE A 616 -1.96 -23.54 -10.14
N ASP A 617 -1.60 -23.30 -11.40
CA ASP A 617 -0.20 -23.25 -11.82
C ASP A 617 0.47 -21.97 -11.33
N ILE A 618 1.72 -22.12 -10.86
CA ILE A 618 2.60 -21.03 -10.46
C ILE A 618 4.01 -21.25 -11.02
N GLN A 619 4.78 -20.18 -11.16
CA GLN A 619 6.21 -20.21 -11.42
C GLN A 619 6.97 -20.38 -10.11
N ASN A 620 8.11 -21.05 -10.18
CA ASN A 620 9.00 -21.24 -9.05
C ASN A 620 9.75 -19.96 -8.70
N ASN A 621 10.05 -19.79 -7.41
CA ASN A 621 10.81 -18.64 -6.88
C ASN A 621 10.23 -17.27 -7.30
N GLN A 622 8.92 -17.19 -7.53
CA GLN A 622 8.22 -15.96 -7.89
C GLN A 622 7.42 -15.46 -6.69
N ILE A 623 7.36 -14.14 -6.51
CA ILE A 623 6.50 -13.52 -5.51
C ILE A 623 5.09 -13.41 -6.07
N TYR A 624 4.13 -13.94 -5.32
CA TYR A 624 2.71 -13.88 -5.62
C TYR A 624 1.98 -13.00 -4.62
N GLN A 625 1.09 -12.17 -5.14
CA GLN A 625 0.12 -11.41 -4.37
C GLN A 625 -1.24 -12.11 -4.44
N LEU A 626 -1.75 -12.54 -3.28
CA LEU A 626 -3.07 -13.12 -3.10
C LEU A 626 -3.98 -12.14 -2.34
N ARG A 627 -5.06 -11.71 -2.97
CA ARG A 627 -6.03 -10.77 -2.36
C ARG A 627 -7.46 -11.18 -2.61
N GLY A 628 -8.34 -10.83 -1.68
CA GLY A 628 -9.76 -11.18 -1.77
C GLY A 628 -10.56 -10.59 -0.63
N ALA A 629 -11.82 -11.02 -0.52
CA ALA A 629 -12.64 -10.79 0.65
C ALA A 629 -13.18 -12.12 1.18
N LEU A 630 -13.38 -12.19 2.48
CA LEU A 630 -14.07 -13.28 3.13
C LEU A 630 -14.76 -12.73 4.38
N TYR A 631 -16.08 -12.74 4.39
CA TYR A 631 -16.87 -12.28 5.52
C TYR A 631 -17.37 -13.50 6.32
N PHE A 632 -17.14 -13.47 7.62
CA PHE A 632 -17.54 -14.52 8.54
C PHE A 632 -17.78 -13.99 9.96
N GLU A 633 -18.57 -14.73 10.73
CA GLU A 633 -18.92 -14.37 12.11
C GLU A 633 -18.75 -15.56 13.05
N ASN A 634 -18.26 -15.31 14.27
CA ASN A 634 -18.15 -16.27 15.38
C ASN A 634 -17.34 -17.57 15.12
N ILE A 635 -16.59 -17.61 14.02
CA ILE A 635 -15.66 -18.71 13.69
C ILE A 635 -14.23 -18.20 13.56
N LYS A 636 -13.26 -19.12 13.67
CA LYS A 636 -11.87 -18.86 13.33
C LYS A 636 -11.59 -19.41 11.95
N VAL A 637 -11.04 -18.58 11.07
CA VAL A 637 -10.69 -18.98 9.70
C VAL A 637 -9.20 -18.79 9.47
N SER A 638 -8.56 -19.80 8.89
CA SER A 638 -7.17 -19.72 8.43
C SER A 638 -7.10 -20.13 6.96
N LEU A 639 -6.43 -19.32 6.14
CA LEU A 639 -6.09 -19.62 4.76
C LEU A 639 -4.78 -20.39 4.70
N TRP A 640 -4.80 -21.53 4.01
CA TRP A 640 -3.66 -22.38 3.74
C TRP A 640 -3.34 -22.30 2.26
N ILE A 641 -2.10 -21.92 1.96
CA ILE A 641 -1.51 -21.98 0.61
C ILE A 641 -0.55 -23.16 0.62
N ILE A 642 -0.90 -24.22 -0.09
CA ILE A 642 -0.15 -25.48 -0.09
C ILE A 642 0.54 -25.61 -1.45
N GLU A 643 1.85 -25.74 -1.45
CA GLU A 643 2.66 -25.76 -2.65
C GLU A 643 3.09 -27.19 -2.99
N TYR A 644 3.07 -27.52 -4.27
CA TYR A 644 3.39 -28.84 -4.78
C TYR A 644 4.37 -28.76 -5.95
N ASN A 645 5.19 -29.80 -6.09
CA ASN A 645 5.74 -30.16 -7.39
C ASN A 645 4.78 -31.13 -8.11
N SER A 646 5.23 -31.77 -9.19
CA SER A 646 4.41 -32.74 -9.94
C SER A 646 4.09 -34.05 -9.18
N LYS A 647 4.72 -34.33 -8.04
CA LYS A 647 4.62 -35.60 -7.32
C LYS A 647 4.16 -35.48 -5.87
N GLU A 648 4.59 -34.44 -5.17
CA GLU A 648 4.45 -34.31 -3.73
C GLU A 648 4.25 -32.86 -3.28
N ARG A 649 3.82 -32.74 -2.03
CA ARG A 649 3.73 -31.48 -1.30
C ARG A 649 5.13 -31.01 -0.89
N LEU A 650 5.43 -29.73 -1.14
CA LEU A 650 6.70 -29.11 -0.80
C LEU A 650 6.62 -28.29 0.50
N SER A 651 5.65 -27.37 0.57
CA SER A 651 5.54 -26.39 1.66
C SER A 651 4.08 -26.02 1.94
N GLU A 652 3.87 -25.31 3.05
CA GLU A 652 2.60 -24.65 3.37
C GLU A 652 2.79 -23.30 4.04
N ASN A 653 2.02 -22.31 3.60
CA ASN A 653 1.91 -21.00 4.24
C ASN A 653 0.52 -20.87 4.87
N LYS A 654 0.46 -20.47 6.15
CA LYS A 654 -0.79 -20.36 6.93
C LYS A 654 -1.03 -18.92 7.38
N TYR A 655 -2.19 -18.38 7.01
CA TYR A 655 -2.59 -17.02 7.34
C TYR A 655 -3.90 -17.03 8.11
N ARG A 656 -3.91 -16.47 9.32
CA ARG A 656 -5.16 -16.28 10.06
C ARG A 656 -5.93 -15.10 9.48
N LEU A 657 -7.16 -15.33 9.06
CA LEU A 657 -8.00 -14.30 8.46
C LEU A 657 -8.76 -13.53 9.53
N LYS A 658 -9.02 -12.24 9.26
CA LYS A 658 -10.10 -11.46 9.88
C LYS A 658 -11.24 -11.35 8.87
N SER A 659 -12.46 -11.24 9.35
CA SER A 659 -13.64 -10.99 8.50
C SER A 659 -13.45 -9.68 7.73
N GLY A 660 -13.58 -9.71 6.41
CA GLY A 660 -13.37 -8.55 5.52
C GLY A 660 -12.40 -8.82 4.37
N LYS A 661 -11.77 -7.74 3.87
CA LYS A 661 -10.76 -7.82 2.80
C LYS A 661 -9.44 -8.31 3.36
N PHE A 662 -8.75 -9.16 2.59
CA PHE A 662 -7.41 -9.65 2.93
C PHE A 662 -6.46 -9.50 1.75
N HIS A 663 -5.17 -9.47 2.07
CA HIS A 663 -4.07 -9.29 1.14
C HIS A 663 -2.80 -9.92 1.73
N PHE A 664 -2.16 -10.82 0.99
CA PHE A 664 -0.95 -11.51 1.38
C PHE A 664 0.00 -11.57 0.19
N ASP A 665 1.29 -11.34 0.45
CA ASP A 665 2.35 -11.66 -0.49
C ASP A 665 3.05 -12.94 0.00
N PHE A 666 3.38 -13.85 -0.91
CA PHE A 666 4.18 -15.04 -0.62
C PHE A 666 5.13 -15.34 -1.77
N GLN A 667 6.33 -15.82 -1.45
CA GLN A 667 7.30 -16.29 -2.43
C GLN A 667 7.13 -17.80 -2.62
N SER A 668 6.97 -18.25 -3.86
CA SER A 668 6.84 -19.68 -4.14
C SER A 668 8.16 -20.42 -3.91
N HIS A 669 8.05 -21.68 -3.51
CA HIS A 669 9.18 -22.60 -3.39
C HIS A 669 9.89 -22.77 -4.74
N ASN A 670 11.20 -23.00 -4.71
CA ASN A 670 12.05 -23.13 -5.92
C ASN A 670 11.69 -24.30 -6.84
N GLU A 671 10.89 -25.24 -6.33
CA GLU A 671 10.42 -26.43 -7.06
C GLU A 671 8.90 -26.45 -7.23
N ALA A 672 8.19 -25.46 -6.68
CA ALA A 672 6.74 -25.42 -6.77
C ALA A 672 6.31 -25.02 -8.18
N ASN A 673 5.42 -25.81 -8.77
CA ASN A 673 4.78 -25.51 -10.04
C ASN A 673 3.24 -25.49 -9.91
N HIS A 674 2.70 -25.89 -8.76
CA HIS A 674 1.27 -25.84 -8.48
C HIS A 674 1.01 -25.40 -7.03
N ILE A 675 -0.13 -24.76 -6.79
CA ILE A 675 -0.66 -24.53 -5.44
C ILE A 675 -2.09 -25.07 -5.29
N SER A 676 -2.48 -25.32 -4.05
CA SER A 676 -3.88 -25.44 -3.64
C SER A 676 -4.18 -24.45 -2.52
N LEU A 677 -5.37 -23.85 -2.59
CA LEU A 677 -5.91 -23.00 -1.55
C LEU A 677 -6.93 -23.77 -0.72
N SER A 678 -6.82 -23.67 0.60
CA SER A 678 -7.79 -24.23 1.55
C SER A 678 -8.08 -23.27 2.70
N LEU A 679 -9.35 -23.15 3.08
CA LEU A 679 -9.76 -22.50 4.31
C LEU A 679 -10.00 -23.57 5.39
N ARG A 680 -9.24 -23.47 6.48
CA ARG A 680 -9.46 -24.24 7.70
C ARG A 680 -10.34 -23.43 8.65
N VAL A 681 -11.48 -24.00 9.02
CA VAL A 681 -12.50 -23.33 9.85
C VAL A 681 -12.70 -24.06 11.16
N GLU A 682 -12.79 -23.32 12.26
CA GLU A 682 -13.08 -23.81 13.61
C GLU A 682 -14.20 -23.00 14.27
N GLY A 683 -15.04 -23.68 15.07
CA GLY A 683 -16.04 -23.03 15.93
C GLY A 683 -17.47 -23.08 15.38
N LYS A 684 -18.32 -22.20 15.91
CA LYS A 684 -19.75 -22.11 15.57
C LYS A 684 -20.10 -20.73 15.05
N GLY A 685 -20.62 -20.64 13.83
CA GLY A 685 -20.96 -19.34 13.22
C GLY A 685 -21.26 -19.46 11.72
N SER A 686 -20.89 -18.45 10.93
CA SER A 686 -21.26 -18.38 9.51
C SER A 686 -20.16 -17.82 8.60
N ILE A 687 -20.23 -18.16 7.32
CA ILE A 687 -19.44 -17.58 6.21
C ILE A 687 -20.40 -17.06 5.14
N GLU A 688 -20.20 -15.85 4.64
CA GLU A 688 -21.01 -15.27 3.56
C GLU A 688 -20.59 -15.80 2.17
N ARG A 689 -21.53 -16.38 1.41
CA ARG A 689 -21.30 -17.03 0.11
C ARG A 689 -20.93 -16.06 -1.02
N THR A 690 -21.40 -14.82 -0.97
CA THR A 690 -21.23 -13.79 -2.02
C THR A 690 -19.79 -13.27 -2.12
N SER A 691 -18.92 -13.62 -1.17
CA SER A 691 -17.66 -12.92 -0.94
C SER A 691 -16.43 -13.45 -1.70
N THR A 692 -16.53 -14.56 -2.45
CA THR A 692 -15.35 -15.30 -2.88
C THR A 692 -14.86 -14.97 -4.30
N LYS A 693 -14.53 -13.70 -4.56
CA LYS A 693 -13.65 -13.34 -5.68
C LYS A 693 -12.25 -13.09 -5.15
N TRP A 694 -11.34 -14.03 -5.43
CA TRP A 694 -9.95 -13.89 -5.05
C TRP A 694 -9.11 -13.69 -6.30
N GLU A 695 -8.03 -12.94 -6.19
CA GLU A 695 -7.07 -12.71 -7.27
C GLU A 695 -5.70 -13.19 -6.80
N ILE A 696 -5.03 -13.99 -7.63
CA ILE A 696 -3.61 -14.30 -7.49
C ILE A 696 -2.86 -13.62 -8.64
N ILE A 697 -1.81 -12.87 -8.28
CA ILE A 697 -1.04 -12.06 -9.22
C ILE A 697 0.43 -12.42 -9.04
N GLY A 698 1.06 -12.98 -10.07
CA GLY A 698 2.51 -13.12 -10.09
C GLY A 698 3.12 -11.73 -10.27
N LEU A 699 3.97 -11.32 -9.32
CA LEU A 699 4.77 -10.10 -9.44
C LEU A 699 6.00 -10.45 -10.28
N SER A 700 6.16 -9.75 -11.39
CA SER A 700 7.32 -9.85 -12.29
C SER A 700 8.52 -9.09 -11.76
#